data_AF-A0A194WDB8-F1
#
_entry.id   AF-A0A194WDB8-F1
#
_cell.length_a   1.000
_cell.length_b   1.000
_cell.length_c   1.000
_cell.angle_alpha   90.00
_cell.angle_beta   90.00
_cell.angle_gamma   90.00
#
_symmetry.space_group_name_H-M   'P 1'
#
loop_
_entity.id
_entity.type
_entity.pdbx_description
1 polymer ?
#
loop_
_entity_poly.entity_id
_entity_poly.type
_entity_poly.pdbx_seq_one_letter_code
_entity_poly.pdbx_strand_id
1 'polypeptide(L)'
;MHCSESSQEAFGQLIQGTLAIQKGLLGFAPGSFPDADDTSKGLEALHYLGQLGSVESLIQRYEADENFITYPGERNPSFSANCNILIVLLTREDRTQHIAQITKAARFLTSQVFRGRVKEKWHLHELYWMMLLARAYELLFQHSEVAMGVFELYPTLREEIPMVSLHVLMRILRTQESNGSWGNICEVTSYGVLALVSLEKLPWVQQLDKGRIISSMALGKSFLHSNRSEWGRGHYLWIEKVTYSSSVLSEAYCLAAAFASMPSTVEPGSGISSRSRALLVPEELLLGMRKAGNLLARTPLFCNGEPYALRAAEMQACFAMQSLQREPPDDIFPRTAKGTDKYIFLIPLVLTACAESHGCSVSLSVLYEMMLLSVLNYHADEYMEGIVERYFDDNLDAIRSVVRQLFTEFCPGAQVGMANGCTKSPRTSQDFEGPTGSLDNLDRKPVDKNLCAQGGVPEDRPSTGDVRVVLLRFVARILRHPAVISSPSSLQTRLAFELETFLLAHITHSQDNHRLRTQLQTNGDSSLHPQESDMRAYAQGSPGTKYREPGRTFYHWVRSTSADHTSCPFSFVFFNCLVHAAAAASSDTSQTNHGDILASARTAYLAEDACRHLASLCRMYNDIGSVARDADERALNSVNFPEFFFRVDRTATAAPSTVHDSAKAELMWIAEYERRGLEMAMKLLEEELGRGELMGALHLFIDVTDLYGQIYVLEDVGTRTQ
;
A
#
# COMPACT_ATOMS: atom_id res chain seq x y z
N MET A 1 26.29 47.43 7.01
CA MET A 1 24.96 47.61 6.38
C MET A 1 25.06 48.17 4.96
N HIS A 2 25.67 49.33 4.71
CA HIS A 2 25.75 49.86 3.33
C HIS A 2 26.45 48.98 2.28
N CYS A 3 27.43 48.15 2.65
CA CYS A 3 28.12 47.26 1.71
C CYS A 3 27.30 46.00 1.34
N SER A 4 26.35 45.57 2.19
CA SER A 4 25.49 44.42 1.90
C SER A 4 24.32 44.79 0.99
N GLU A 5 23.73 45.98 1.18
CA GLU A 5 22.67 46.51 0.30
C GLU A 5 23.19 46.72 -1.13
N SER A 6 24.39 47.31 -1.30
CA SER A 6 24.97 47.51 -2.63
C SER A 6 25.27 46.19 -3.36
N SER A 7 25.60 45.12 -2.62
CA SER A 7 25.89 43.81 -3.20
C SER A 7 24.63 43.07 -3.62
N GLN A 8 23.56 43.16 -2.82
CA GLN A 8 22.24 42.62 -3.15
C GLN A 8 21.63 43.31 -4.37
N GLU A 9 21.71 44.64 -4.42
CA GLU A 9 21.22 45.42 -5.55
C GLU A 9 21.99 45.11 -6.84
N ALA A 10 23.32 45.01 -6.78
CA ALA A 10 24.14 44.62 -7.92
C ALA A 10 23.82 43.20 -8.43
N PHE A 11 23.56 42.25 -7.52
CA PHE A 11 23.16 40.89 -7.89
C PHE A 11 21.78 40.86 -8.56
N GLY A 12 20.80 41.59 -8.02
CA GLY A 12 19.47 41.73 -8.65
C GLY A 12 19.54 42.34 -10.04
N GLN A 13 20.32 43.41 -10.20
CA GLN A 13 20.55 44.06 -11.51
C GLN A 13 21.22 43.10 -12.52
N LEU A 14 22.15 42.26 -12.08
CA LEU A 14 22.78 41.23 -12.92
C LEU A 14 21.75 40.22 -13.43
N ILE A 15 20.88 39.69 -12.56
CA ILE A 15 19.84 38.73 -12.94
C ILE A 15 18.83 39.39 -13.89
N GLN A 16 18.33 40.58 -13.55
CA GLN A 16 17.38 41.31 -14.40
C GLN A 16 17.96 41.63 -15.78
N GLY A 17 19.22 42.10 -15.83
CA GLY A 17 19.91 42.37 -17.09
C GLY A 17 20.03 41.12 -17.95
N THR A 18 20.37 39.98 -17.33
CA THR A 18 20.49 38.69 -18.03
C THR A 18 19.14 38.21 -18.55
N LEU A 19 18.08 38.27 -17.74
CA LEU A 19 16.71 37.96 -18.16
C LEU A 19 16.28 38.82 -19.35
N ALA A 20 16.56 40.12 -19.32
CA ALA A 20 16.22 41.02 -20.42
C ALA A 20 16.94 40.63 -21.73
N ILE A 21 18.23 40.30 -21.65
CA ILE A 21 19.04 39.86 -22.79
C ILE A 21 18.53 38.51 -23.34
N GLN A 22 18.15 37.59 -22.46
CA GLN A 22 17.72 36.23 -22.79
C GLN A 22 16.19 36.07 -22.88
N LYS A 23 15.47 37.18 -23.11
CA LYS A 23 14.01 37.19 -23.36
C LYS A 23 13.18 36.52 -22.25
N GLY A 24 13.51 36.83 -21.01
CA GLY A 24 12.82 36.35 -19.81
C GLY A 24 13.30 34.99 -19.30
N LEU A 25 14.41 34.46 -19.82
CA LEU A 25 14.97 33.17 -19.42
C LEU A 25 16.40 33.34 -18.87
N LEU A 26 16.87 32.35 -18.13
CA LEU A 26 18.25 32.25 -17.63
C LEU A 26 18.80 30.85 -17.90
N GLY A 27 20.11 30.76 -17.99
CA GLY A 27 20.85 29.51 -17.89
C GLY A 27 22.05 29.67 -16.98
N PHE A 28 22.79 28.59 -16.81
CA PHE A 28 23.93 28.45 -15.88
C PHE A 28 24.86 29.67 -15.75
N ALA A 29 25.15 30.34 -16.86
CA ALA A 29 25.94 31.57 -16.88
C ALA A 29 25.52 32.48 -18.05
N PRO A 30 25.85 33.78 -18.02
CA PRO A 30 25.61 34.68 -19.14
C PRO A 30 26.16 34.12 -20.46
N GLY A 31 25.30 34.04 -21.48
CA GLY A 31 25.65 33.47 -22.80
C GLY A 31 25.48 31.94 -22.91
N SER A 32 25.15 31.25 -21.82
CA SER A 32 24.77 29.83 -21.84
C SER A 32 23.35 29.65 -22.36
N PHE A 33 23.03 28.43 -22.82
CA PHE A 33 21.67 28.06 -23.19
C PHE A 33 20.74 28.15 -21.98
N PRO A 34 19.59 28.83 -22.08
CA PRO A 34 18.65 28.90 -20.97
C PRO A 34 17.99 27.55 -20.67
N ASP A 35 17.64 27.34 -19.40
CA ASP A 35 16.91 26.18 -18.90
C ASP A 35 15.91 26.52 -17.81
N ALA A 36 15.00 25.58 -17.57
CA ALA A 36 13.91 25.80 -16.65
C ALA A 36 14.36 25.85 -15.18
N ASP A 37 15.47 25.19 -14.82
CA ASP A 37 15.96 25.11 -13.44
C ASP A 37 16.56 26.45 -13.00
N ASP A 38 17.53 26.95 -13.78
CA ASP A 38 18.20 28.22 -13.54
C ASP A 38 17.24 29.42 -13.72
N THR A 39 16.33 29.36 -14.71
CA THR A 39 15.29 30.38 -14.87
C THR A 39 14.39 30.45 -13.63
N SER A 40 13.95 29.30 -13.10
CA SER A 40 13.09 29.27 -11.91
C SER A 40 13.80 29.81 -10.68
N LYS A 41 15.06 29.41 -10.46
CA LYS A 41 15.86 29.90 -9.32
C LYS A 41 16.20 31.38 -9.42
N GLY A 42 16.51 31.90 -10.60
CA GLY A 42 16.76 33.32 -10.78
C GLY A 42 15.51 34.17 -10.55
N LEU A 43 14.34 33.72 -11.02
CA LEU A 43 13.07 34.38 -10.74
C LEU A 43 12.69 34.32 -9.25
N GLU A 44 12.93 33.20 -8.58
CA GLU A 44 12.77 33.07 -7.12
C GLU A 44 13.69 34.04 -6.36
N ALA A 45 14.97 34.14 -6.76
CA ALA A 45 15.92 35.06 -6.16
C ALA A 45 15.49 36.53 -6.32
N LEU A 46 14.98 36.93 -7.49
CA LEU A 46 14.44 38.28 -7.70
C LEU A 46 13.27 38.58 -6.77
N HIS A 47 12.37 37.62 -6.55
CA HIS A 47 11.27 37.80 -5.62
C HIS A 47 11.77 38.11 -4.21
N TYR A 48 12.75 37.37 -3.69
CA TYR A 48 13.33 37.64 -2.35
C TYR A 48 14.09 38.98 -2.29
N LEU A 49 14.56 39.50 -3.42
CA LEU A 49 15.14 40.84 -3.54
C LEU A 49 14.08 41.95 -3.69
N GLY A 50 12.79 41.62 -3.62
CA GLY A 50 11.69 42.57 -3.80
C GLY A 50 11.50 43.05 -5.24
N GLN A 51 12.05 42.30 -6.21
CA GLN A 51 12.01 42.64 -7.63
C GLN A 51 11.04 41.71 -8.37
N LEU A 52 10.36 42.25 -9.39
CA LEU A 52 9.40 41.50 -10.21
C LEU A 52 10.10 40.87 -11.43
N GLY A 53 9.89 39.57 -11.63
CA GLY A 53 10.18 38.87 -12.88
C GLY A 53 8.88 38.27 -13.44
N SER A 54 8.80 37.98 -14.74
CA SER A 54 7.66 37.27 -15.34
C SER A 54 7.99 35.78 -15.52
N VAL A 55 7.03 34.90 -15.23
CA VAL A 55 7.13 33.45 -15.50
C VAL A 55 6.63 33.07 -16.89
N GLU A 56 6.08 34.01 -17.66
CA GLU A 56 5.44 33.69 -18.94
C GLU A 56 6.40 33.00 -19.92
N SER A 57 7.63 33.51 -20.05
CA SER A 57 8.65 32.91 -20.91
C SER A 57 9.06 31.52 -20.44
N LEU A 58 9.13 31.28 -19.12
CA LEU A 58 9.41 29.97 -18.52
C LEU A 58 8.29 28.99 -18.90
N ILE A 59 7.03 29.35 -18.67
CA ILE A 59 5.88 28.50 -18.96
C ILE A 59 5.81 28.21 -20.47
N GLN A 60 5.82 29.24 -21.30
CA GLN A 60 5.72 29.11 -22.76
C GLN A 60 6.82 28.21 -23.36
N ARG A 61 8.03 28.25 -22.80
CA ARG A 61 9.18 27.54 -23.36
C ARG A 61 9.29 26.10 -22.88
N TYR A 62 8.91 25.82 -21.63
CA TYR A 62 9.24 24.58 -20.94
C TYR A 62 8.03 23.77 -20.48
N GLU A 63 6.81 24.28 -20.56
CA GLU A 63 5.61 23.49 -20.28
C GLU A 63 5.43 22.39 -21.34
N ALA A 64 5.30 21.14 -20.88
CA ALA A 64 4.94 19.97 -21.67
C ALA A 64 3.57 19.43 -21.21
N ASP A 65 3.13 18.30 -21.78
CA ASP A 65 1.78 17.77 -21.54
C ASP A 65 1.55 17.42 -20.06
N GLU A 66 2.46 16.65 -19.46
CA GLU A 66 2.31 16.10 -18.09
C GLU A 66 3.27 16.72 -17.07
N ASN A 67 4.26 17.50 -17.51
CA ASN A 67 5.30 18.07 -16.65
C ASN A 67 5.94 19.30 -17.32
N PHE A 68 7.02 19.80 -16.73
CA PHE A 68 7.92 20.75 -17.36
C PHE A 68 9.23 20.08 -17.73
N ILE A 69 9.77 20.45 -18.89
CA ILE A 69 11.08 20.00 -19.36
C ILE A 69 12.19 20.99 -18.96
N THR A 70 13.38 20.50 -18.64
CA THR A 70 14.56 21.33 -18.31
C THR A 70 15.10 22.03 -19.54
N TYR A 71 15.31 21.27 -20.63
CA TYR A 71 15.78 21.75 -21.92
C TYR A 71 14.82 21.34 -23.05
N PRO A 72 14.61 22.18 -24.08
CA PRO A 72 13.83 21.79 -25.25
C PRO A 72 14.43 20.56 -25.93
N GLY A 73 13.61 19.52 -26.13
CA GLY A 73 14.03 18.26 -26.76
C GLY A 73 14.67 17.24 -25.81
N GLU A 74 14.65 17.46 -24.50
CA GLU A 74 15.04 16.42 -23.55
C GLU A 74 14.05 15.24 -23.56
N ARG A 75 14.55 14.03 -23.30
CA ARG A 75 13.72 12.80 -23.30
C ARG A 75 13.07 12.52 -21.96
N ASN A 76 13.84 12.67 -20.90
CA ASN A 76 13.38 12.46 -19.53
C ASN A 76 13.14 13.85 -18.90
N PRO A 77 12.14 14.05 -18.04
CA PRO A 77 12.00 15.26 -17.24
C PRO A 77 12.98 15.28 -16.06
N SER A 78 13.37 16.45 -15.56
CA SER A 78 14.12 16.58 -14.28
C SER A 78 13.16 16.75 -13.10
N PHE A 79 13.38 15.98 -12.03
CA PHE A 79 12.57 16.09 -10.82
C PHE A 79 12.82 17.42 -10.08
N SER A 80 14.08 17.77 -9.77
CA SER A 80 14.39 19.04 -9.10
C SER A 80 13.97 20.27 -9.91
N ALA A 81 14.05 20.24 -11.24
CA ALA A 81 13.60 21.37 -12.08
C ALA A 81 12.09 21.58 -11.94
N ASN A 82 11.29 20.51 -11.93
CA ASN A 82 9.85 20.61 -11.68
C ASN A 82 9.56 21.09 -10.25
N CYS A 83 10.37 20.72 -9.24
CA CYS A 83 10.24 21.30 -7.91
C CYS A 83 10.50 22.82 -7.92
N ASN A 84 11.55 23.28 -8.60
CA ASN A 84 11.90 24.70 -8.65
C ASN A 84 10.86 25.53 -9.41
N ILE A 85 10.27 24.98 -10.48
CA ILE A 85 9.14 25.60 -11.18
C ILE A 85 7.93 25.71 -10.24
N LEU A 86 7.59 24.63 -9.53
CA LEU A 86 6.48 24.66 -8.58
C LEU A 86 6.71 25.71 -7.47
N ILE A 87 7.93 25.76 -6.91
CA ILE A 87 8.32 26.73 -5.88
C ILE A 87 8.16 28.17 -6.39
N VAL A 88 8.67 28.49 -7.58
CA VAL A 88 8.58 29.86 -8.10
C VAL A 88 7.13 30.24 -8.42
N LEU A 89 6.33 29.33 -8.97
CA LEU A 89 4.89 29.59 -9.23
C LEU A 89 4.12 29.86 -7.93
N LEU A 90 4.45 29.15 -6.85
CA LEU A 90 3.78 29.31 -5.55
C LEU A 90 4.23 30.57 -4.80
N THR A 91 5.49 30.99 -4.98
CA THR A 91 6.06 32.14 -4.26
C THR A 91 5.47 33.47 -4.74
N ARG A 92 5.03 33.55 -6.01
CA ARG A 92 4.55 34.79 -6.65
C ARG A 92 3.16 35.24 -6.22
N GLU A 93 2.90 36.54 -6.30
CA GLU A 93 1.59 37.12 -5.95
C GLU A 93 0.46 36.72 -6.91
N ASP A 94 0.76 36.49 -8.19
CA ASP A 94 -0.18 36.10 -9.24
C ASP A 94 -0.43 34.58 -9.33
N ARG A 95 0.02 33.81 -8.33
CA ARG A 95 -0.09 32.34 -8.26
C ARG A 95 -1.47 31.75 -8.61
N THR A 96 -2.56 32.46 -8.31
CA THR A 96 -3.94 32.02 -8.60
C THR A 96 -4.24 31.94 -10.09
N GLN A 97 -3.49 32.65 -10.94
CA GLN A 97 -3.61 32.60 -12.39
C GLN A 97 -2.98 31.33 -12.98
N HIS A 98 -2.10 30.66 -12.21
CA HIS A 98 -1.29 29.53 -12.65
C HIS A 98 -1.72 28.20 -12.01
N ILE A 99 -2.95 28.09 -11.51
CA ILE A 99 -3.44 26.87 -10.84
C ILE A 99 -3.28 25.63 -11.74
N ALA A 100 -3.52 25.74 -13.05
CA ALA A 100 -3.34 24.62 -13.97
C ALA A 100 -1.88 24.12 -14.03
N GLN A 101 -0.91 25.05 -14.13
CA GLN A 101 0.52 24.75 -14.13
C GLN A 101 0.99 24.20 -12.78
N ILE A 102 0.49 24.76 -11.68
CA ILE A 102 0.76 24.30 -10.31
C ILE A 102 0.26 22.86 -10.14
N THR A 103 -0.98 22.56 -10.56
CA THR A 103 -1.56 21.22 -10.52
C THR A 103 -0.72 20.24 -11.36
N LYS A 104 -0.29 20.64 -12.55
CA LYS A 104 0.55 19.81 -13.42
C LYS A 104 1.87 19.43 -12.74
N ALA A 105 2.61 20.40 -12.22
CA ALA A 105 3.87 20.16 -11.53
C ALA A 105 3.67 19.33 -10.24
N ALA A 106 2.66 19.67 -9.42
CA ALA A 106 2.35 18.93 -8.19
C ALA A 106 1.97 17.47 -8.49
N ARG A 107 1.14 17.22 -9.52
CA ARG A 107 0.76 15.87 -9.96
C ARG A 107 1.97 15.08 -10.43
N PHE A 108 2.81 15.67 -11.27
CA PHE A 108 4.03 15.00 -11.74
C PHE A 108 4.92 14.59 -10.56
N LEU A 109 5.29 15.55 -9.70
CA LEU A 109 6.20 15.31 -8.57
C LEU A 109 5.64 14.27 -7.59
N THR A 110 4.37 14.42 -7.19
CA THR A 110 3.71 13.51 -6.24
C THR A 110 3.63 12.10 -6.83
N SER A 111 3.26 11.97 -8.11
CA SER A 111 3.17 10.67 -8.78
C SER A 111 4.52 9.96 -8.89
N GLN A 112 5.61 10.69 -9.16
CA GLN A 112 6.95 10.10 -9.22
C GLN A 112 7.37 9.53 -7.86
N VAL A 113 7.13 10.24 -6.74
CA VAL A 113 7.45 9.72 -5.41
C VAL A 113 6.52 8.57 -5.02
N PHE A 114 5.21 8.73 -5.24
CA PHE A 114 4.20 7.72 -4.92
C PHE A 114 4.49 6.37 -5.60
N ARG A 115 4.95 6.41 -6.86
CA ARG A 115 5.32 5.22 -7.64
C ARG A 115 6.73 4.71 -7.39
N GLY A 116 7.55 5.42 -6.61
CA GLY A 116 8.96 5.08 -6.38
C GLY A 116 9.83 5.23 -7.64
N ARG A 117 9.55 6.23 -8.48
CA ARG A 117 10.19 6.45 -9.79
C ARG A 117 11.02 7.74 -9.87
N VAL A 118 11.35 8.33 -8.73
CA VAL A 118 12.17 9.55 -8.69
C VAL A 118 13.54 9.27 -9.32
N LYS A 119 13.80 9.91 -10.46
CA LYS A 119 15.11 9.91 -11.13
C LYS A 119 15.65 11.34 -11.11
N GLU A 120 16.54 11.61 -10.16
CA GLU A 120 17.25 12.88 -10.09
C GLU A 120 18.47 12.85 -11.02
N LYS A 121 18.70 13.94 -11.74
CA LYS A 121 19.73 14.04 -12.78
C LYS A 121 20.82 15.03 -12.45
N TRP A 122 20.53 16.00 -11.60
CA TRP A 122 21.41 17.13 -11.33
C TRP A 122 22.14 16.99 -10.00
N HIS A 123 21.73 16.03 -9.15
CA HIS A 123 22.29 15.82 -7.83
C HIS A 123 22.32 14.33 -7.43
N LEU A 124 23.42 13.86 -6.83
CA LEU A 124 23.59 12.46 -6.44
C LEU A 124 22.79 12.05 -5.19
N HIS A 125 22.63 12.98 -4.24
CA HIS A 125 22.00 12.67 -2.96
C HIS A 125 20.51 12.99 -2.97
N GLU A 126 19.69 12.05 -2.50
CA GLU A 126 18.22 12.15 -2.53
C GLU A 126 17.64 13.27 -1.66
N LEU A 127 18.32 13.61 -0.56
CA LEU A 127 17.89 14.70 0.32
C LEU A 127 17.78 16.06 -0.40
N TYR A 128 18.51 16.26 -1.50
CA TYR A 128 18.41 17.48 -2.29
C TYR A 128 16.99 17.65 -2.87
N TRP A 129 16.48 16.64 -3.59
CA TRP A 129 15.15 16.73 -4.16
C TRP A 129 14.06 16.64 -3.09
N MET A 130 14.29 15.89 -1.99
CA MET A 130 13.35 15.82 -0.87
C MET A 130 13.17 17.19 -0.20
N MET A 131 14.27 17.94 -0.02
CA MET A 131 14.23 19.31 0.48
C MET A 131 13.41 20.22 -0.43
N LEU A 132 13.64 20.16 -1.74
CA LEU A 132 12.89 20.99 -2.70
C LEU A 132 11.40 20.62 -2.71
N LEU A 133 11.07 19.32 -2.69
CA LEU A 133 9.69 18.86 -2.64
C LEU A 133 9.00 19.29 -1.34
N ALA A 134 9.68 19.14 -0.20
CA ALA A 134 9.17 19.59 1.10
C ALA A 134 8.86 21.08 1.09
N ARG A 135 9.76 21.90 0.53
CA ARG A 135 9.56 23.35 0.38
C ARG A 135 8.38 23.68 -0.55
N ALA A 136 8.24 22.96 -1.65
CA ALA A 136 7.12 23.14 -2.58
C ALA A 136 5.77 22.83 -1.92
N TYR A 137 5.67 21.73 -1.16
CA TYR A 137 4.46 21.41 -0.41
C TYR A 137 4.19 22.41 0.72
N GLU A 138 5.21 22.84 1.46
CA GLU A 138 5.05 23.91 2.45
C GLU A 138 4.39 25.14 1.82
N LEU A 139 4.92 25.63 0.69
CA LEU A 139 4.37 26.80 -0.01
C LEU A 139 2.95 26.56 -0.52
N LEU A 140 2.65 25.37 -1.04
CA LEU A 140 1.30 25.03 -1.52
C LEU A 140 0.28 25.14 -0.39
N PHE A 141 0.59 24.60 0.80
CA PHE A 141 -0.32 24.60 1.94
C PHE A 141 -0.34 25.92 2.72
N GLN A 142 0.68 26.78 2.55
CA GLN A 142 0.61 28.19 3.00
C GLN A 142 -0.45 28.99 2.23
N HIS A 143 -0.76 28.59 0.99
CA HIS A 143 -1.75 29.23 0.13
C HIS A 143 -3.00 28.34 -0.04
N SER A 144 -3.84 28.29 1.00
CA SER A 144 -5.00 27.38 1.06
C SER A 144 -5.95 27.49 -0.14
N GLU A 145 -6.14 28.69 -0.70
CA GLU A 145 -6.94 28.93 -1.89
C GLU A 145 -6.37 28.27 -3.15
N VAL A 146 -5.05 28.25 -3.29
CA VAL A 146 -4.35 27.58 -4.40
C VAL A 146 -4.44 26.07 -4.20
N ALA A 147 -4.17 25.57 -2.98
CA ALA A 147 -4.29 24.15 -2.67
C ALA A 147 -5.70 23.62 -2.99
N MET A 148 -6.76 24.34 -2.61
CA MET A 148 -8.12 23.97 -2.96
C MET A 148 -8.36 23.95 -4.47
N GLY A 149 -7.90 24.96 -5.22
CA GLY A 149 -7.99 24.95 -6.68
C GLY A 149 -7.24 23.79 -7.33
N VAL A 150 -6.10 23.39 -6.76
CA VAL A 150 -5.35 22.20 -7.20
C VAL A 150 -6.17 20.93 -6.97
N PHE A 151 -6.80 20.78 -5.80
CA PHE A 151 -7.62 19.60 -5.49
C PHE A 151 -8.93 19.57 -6.28
N GLU A 152 -9.49 20.72 -6.69
CA GLU A 152 -10.63 20.77 -7.59
C GLU A 152 -10.28 20.23 -8.99
N LEU A 153 -9.08 20.56 -9.50
CA LEU A 153 -8.61 20.06 -10.80
C LEU A 153 -8.13 18.61 -10.74
N TYR A 154 -7.52 18.19 -9.63
CA TYR A 154 -7.01 16.84 -9.45
C TYR A 154 -7.21 16.35 -7.99
N PRO A 155 -8.39 15.78 -7.70
CA PRO A 155 -8.79 15.46 -6.32
C PRO A 155 -7.85 14.52 -5.56
N THR A 156 -7.21 13.57 -6.24
CA THR A 156 -6.38 12.54 -5.57
C THR A 156 -5.16 13.14 -4.85
N LEU A 157 -4.69 14.32 -5.28
CA LEU A 157 -3.58 15.02 -4.64
C LEU A 157 -3.88 15.40 -3.18
N ARG A 158 -5.16 15.49 -2.81
CA ARG A 158 -5.58 15.76 -1.43
C ARG A 158 -5.12 14.67 -0.48
N GLU A 159 -5.10 13.41 -0.92
CA GLU A 159 -4.63 12.27 -0.14
C GLU A 159 -3.17 11.90 -0.47
N GLU A 160 -2.75 11.99 -1.73
CA GLU A 160 -1.41 11.58 -2.17
C GLU A 160 -0.29 12.49 -1.62
N ILE A 161 -0.48 13.82 -1.56
CA ILE A 161 0.55 14.72 -1.03
C ILE A 161 0.85 14.44 0.46
N PRO A 162 -0.17 14.31 1.34
CA PRO A 162 0.07 13.86 2.71
C PRO A 162 0.80 12.52 2.80
N MET A 163 0.39 11.51 2.03
CA MET A 163 1.05 10.19 2.04
C MET A 163 2.53 10.30 1.64
N VAL A 164 2.82 11.03 0.55
CA VAL A 164 4.19 11.26 0.05
C VAL A 164 5.03 12.05 1.05
N SER A 165 4.50 13.12 1.63
CA SER A 165 5.25 13.95 2.57
C SER A 165 5.57 13.22 3.88
N LEU A 166 4.66 12.37 4.38
CA LEU A 166 4.91 11.51 5.55
C LEU A 166 5.96 10.45 5.24
N HIS A 167 5.91 9.85 4.05
CA HIS A 167 6.93 8.92 3.59
C HIS A 167 8.32 9.57 3.53
N VAL A 168 8.41 10.79 2.97
CA VAL A 168 9.66 11.57 2.92
C VAL A 168 10.14 11.93 4.34
N LEU A 169 9.23 12.39 5.22
CA LEU A 169 9.55 12.71 6.61
C LEU A 169 10.17 11.51 7.34
N MET A 170 9.50 10.36 7.29
CA MET A 170 9.98 9.16 7.97
C MET A 170 11.30 8.66 7.40
N ARG A 171 11.49 8.75 6.08
CA ARG A 171 12.76 8.42 5.44
C ARG A 171 13.90 9.31 5.94
N ILE A 172 13.70 10.63 6.01
CA ILE A 172 14.72 11.57 6.50
C ILE A 172 15.07 11.27 7.98
N LEU A 173 14.07 11.06 8.83
CA LEU A 173 14.28 10.79 10.25
C LEU A 173 15.01 9.46 10.49
N ARG A 174 14.72 8.44 9.69
CA ARG A 174 15.31 7.09 9.81
C ARG A 174 16.76 7.05 9.32
N THR A 175 17.11 7.82 8.29
CA THR A 175 18.45 7.81 7.70
C THR A 175 19.45 8.74 8.40
N GLN A 176 19.00 9.50 9.41
CA GLN A 176 19.90 10.32 10.21
C GLN A 176 20.85 9.45 11.02
N GLU A 177 22.14 9.77 10.95
CA GLU A 177 23.17 9.06 11.71
C GLU A 177 23.15 9.47 13.19
N SER A 178 23.75 8.64 14.05
CA SER A 178 23.79 8.88 15.50
C SER A 178 24.53 10.17 15.90
N ASN A 179 25.37 10.72 15.01
CA ASN A 179 26.05 11.99 15.22
C ASN A 179 25.23 13.21 14.76
N GLY A 180 23.99 13.00 14.30
CA GLY A 180 23.10 14.03 13.80
C GLY A 180 23.25 14.38 12.32
N SER A 181 24.29 13.87 11.65
CA SER A 181 24.52 14.13 10.23
C SER A 181 23.67 13.25 9.33
N TRP A 182 23.64 13.61 8.05
CA TRP A 182 23.32 12.68 6.98
C TRP A 182 24.58 12.51 6.12
N GLY A 183 25.14 11.31 6.12
CA GLY A 183 26.31 10.95 5.31
C GLY A 183 27.62 11.61 5.74
N ASN A 184 27.71 12.17 6.95
CA ASN A 184 28.86 12.95 7.43
C ASN A 184 29.25 14.14 6.53
N ILE A 185 28.33 14.66 5.72
CA ILE A 185 28.57 15.77 4.78
C ILE A 185 27.73 16.98 5.19
N CYS A 186 28.35 18.16 5.30
CA CYS A 186 27.66 19.38 5.74
C CYS A 186 26.57 19.82 4.74
N GLU A 187 26.86 19.81 3.44
CA GLU A 187 25.88 20.14 2.39
C GLU A 187 24.64 19.22 2.45
N VAL A 188 24.86 17.91 2.55
CA VAL A 188 23.78 16.89 2.66
C VAL A 188 22.99 17.04 3.97
N THR A 189 23.68 17.26 5.08
CA THR A 189 23.03 17.49 6.39
C THR A 189 22.16 18.74 6.37
N SER A 190 22.58 19.77 5.62
CA SER A 190 21.82 21.00 5.45
C SER A 190 20.51 20.74 4.71
N TYR A 191 20.51 19.88 3.68
CA TYR A 191 19.28 19.48 3.00
C TYR A 191 18.31 18.78 3.95
N GLY A 192 18.80 17.86 4.78
CA GLY A 192 17.98 17.16 5.78
C GLY A 192 17.32 18.14 6.76
N VAL A 193 18.09 19.08 7.32
CA VAL A 193 17.57 20.11 8.23
C VAL A 193 16.51 20.98 7.53
N LEU A 194 16.79 21.48 6.32
CA LEU A 194 15.88 22.35 5.59
C LEU A 194 14.59 21.62 5.17
N ALA A 195 14.69 20.34 4.79
CA ALA A 195 13.52 19.51 4.51
C ALA A 195 12.62 19.37 5.74
N LEU A 196 13.19 19.09 6.92
CA LEU A 196 12.44 18.98 8.17
C LEU A 196 11.76 20.32 8.57
N VAL A 197 12.43 21.45 8.34
CA VAL A 197 11.86 22.80 8.56
C VAL A 197 10.59 23.01 7.73
N SER A 198 10.58 22.56 6.47
CA SER A 198 9.42 22.69 5.59
C SER A 198 8.33 21.67 5.92
N LEU A 199 8.69 20.41 6.17
CA LEU A 199 7.75 19.33 6.50
C LEU A 199 7.00 19.58 7.81
N GLU A 200 7.67 20.13 8.83
CA GLU A 200 7.06 20.40 10.14
C GLU A 200 5.87 21.36 10.07
N LYS A 201 5.82 22.21 9.05
CA LYS A 201 4.75 23.18 8.84
C LYS A 201 3.52 22.61 8.14
N LEU A 202 3.58 21.37 7.67
CA LEU A 202 2.45 20.74 6.99
C LEU A 202 1.33 20.41 7.98
N PRO A 203 0.04 20.57 7.60
CA PRO A 203 -1.07 20.45 8.54
C PRO A 203 -1.12 19.12 9.32
N TRP A 204 -0.92 17.99 8.63
CA TRP A 204 -0.92 16.66 9.26
C TRP A 204 0.34 16.38 10.09
N VAL A 205 1.48 16.99 9.76
CA VAL A 205 2.70 16.88 10.56
C VAL A 205 2.57 17.67 11.86
N GLN A 206 1.86 18.80 11.83
CA GLN A 206 1.51 19.56 13.05
C GLN A 206 0.57 18.80 13.98
N GLN A 207 -0.16 17.79 13.49
CA GLN A 207 -0.99 16.89 14.31
C GLN A 207 -0.19 15.73 14.95
N LEU A 208 1.10 15.58 14.60
CA LEU A 208 2.02 14.63 15.22
C LEU A 208 2.78 15.27 16.39
N ASP A 209 3.37 14.42 17.25
CA ASP A 209 4.32 14.90 18.26
C ASP A 209 5.58 15.46 17.61
N LYS A 210 5.92 16.72 17.88
CA LYS A 210 7.06 17.38 17.22
C LYS A 210 8.42 17.00 17.83
N GLY A 211 8.45 16.26 18.93
CA GLY A 211 9.67 16.00 19.70
C GLY A 211 10.76 15.34 18.86
N ARG A 212 10.41 14.32 18.07
CA ARG A 212 11.36 13.61 17.20
C ARG A 212 11.93 14.51 16.09
N ILE A 213 11.07 15.32 15.47
CA ILE A 213 11.45 16.27 14.41
C ILE A 213 12.38 17.34 14.97
N ILE A 214 12.00 17.98 16.08
CA ILE A 214 12.79 19.01 16.76
C ILE A 214 14.15 18.45 17.19
N SER A 215 14.18 17.25 17.77
CA SER A 215 15.44 16.58 18.15
C SER A 215 16.34 16.33 16.94
N SER A 216 15.78 15.81 15.85
CA SER A 216 16.53 15.53 14.62
C SER A 216 17.12 16.80 14.01
N MET A 217 16.32 17.87 13.91
CA MET A 217 16.77 19.18 13.47
C MET A 217 17.88 19.75 14.37
N ALA A 218 17.73 19.66 15.70
CA ALA A 218 18.72 20.15 16.65
C ALA A 218 20.06 19.41 16.51
N LEU A 219 20.03 18.09 16.35
CA LEU A 219 21.22 17.28 16.13
C LEU A 219 21.90 17.61 14.79
N GLY A 220 21.15 17.74 13.71
CA GLY A 220 21.68 18.17 12.40
C GLY A 220 22.34 19.55 12.46
N LYS A 221 21.68 20.51 13.10
CA LYS A 221 22.26 21.84 13.33
C LYS A 221 23.51 21.76 14.21
N SER A 222 23.52 20.95 15.26
CA SER A 222 24.69 20.76 16.12
C SER A 222 25.89 20.20 15.35
N PHE A 223 25.66 19.23 14.46
CA PHE A 223 26.68 18.71 13.54
C PHE A 223 27.23 19.82 12.63
N LEU A 224 26.35 20.62 12.01
CA LEU A 224 26.77 21.73 11.15
C LEU A 224 27.62 22.77 11.90
N HIS A 225 27.23 23.14 13.13
CA HIS A 225 27.98 24.09 13.95
C HIS A 225 29.35 23.55 14.35
N SER A 226 29.42 22.26 14.68
CA SER A 226 30.68 21.59 15.05
C SER A 226 31.65 21.45 13.87
N ASN A 227 31.13 21.42 12.64
CA ASN A 227 31.90 21.27 11.40
C ASN A 227 31.90 22.56 10.57
N ARG A 228 31.81 23.74 11.21
CA ARG A 228 31.74 25.03 10.51
C ARG A 228 32.91 25.30 9.57
N SER A 229 34.10 24.78 9.87
CA SER A 229 35.27 24.89 8.99
C SER A 229 35.09 24.20 7.64
N GLU A 230 34.20 23.21 7.55
CA GLU A 230 33.96 22.43 6.33
C GLU A 230 32.81 22.99 5.47
N TRP A 231 32.13 24.08 5.88
CA TRP A 231 30.98 24.61 5.13
C TRP A 231 31.34 25.00 3.69
N GLY A 232 32.49 25.65 3.49
CA GLY A 232 32.99 26.02 2.17
C GLY A 232 33.66 24.88 1.41
N ARG A 233 33.65 23.65 1.94
CA ARG A 233 34.25 22.48 1.29
C ARG A 233 33.18 21.69 0.57
N GLY A 234 32.85 22.14 -0.64
CA GLY A 234 31.88 21.44 -1.50
C GLY A 234 32.31 20.00 -1.78
N HIS A 235 31.34 19.12 -1.91
CA HIS A 235 31.55 17.72 -2.30
C HIS A 235 31.09 17.48 -3.74
N TYR A 236 31.60 16.43 -4.38
CA TYR A 236 31.26 16.04 -5.76
C TYR A 236 29.85 15.43 -5.85
N LEU A 237 28.84 16.25 -5.57
CA LEU A 237 27.43 15.86 -5.47
C LEU A 237 26.62 16.31 -6.69
N TRP A 238 27.03 17.39 -7.34
CA TRP A 238 26.33 17.97 -8.49
C TRP A 238 26.74 17.29 -9.78
N ILE A 239 25.82 17.17 -10.74
CA ILE A 239 26.02 16.38 -11.96
C ILE A 239 25.97 17.30 -13.19
N GLU A 240 27.00 17.23 -14.05
CA GLU A 240 26.98 17.71 -15.45
C GLU A 240 27.39 16.54 -16.36
N LYS A 241 28.46 16.66 -17.16
CA LYS A 241 29.08 15.53 -17.87
C LYS A 241 29.78 14.59 -16.91
N VAL A 242 30.31 15.16 -15.83
CA VAL A 242 30.90 14.48 -14.68
C VAL A 242 30.34 15.10 -13.41
N THR A 243 30.59 14.48 -12.27
CA THR A 243 30.26 15.10 -11.00
C THR A 243 31.19 16.29 -10.72
N TYR A 244 30.66 17.33 -10.09
CA TYR A 244 31.42 18.50 -9.65
C TYR A 244 30.98 18.94 -8.25
N SER A 245 31.80 19.80 -7.64
CA SER A 245 31.56 20.37 -6.33
C SER A 245 31.44 21.89 -6.41
N SER A 246 30.58 22.48 -5.58
CA SER A 246 30.48 23.94 -5.45
C SER A 246 30.61 24.36 -3.98
N SER A 247 31.74 24.97 -3.64
CA SER A 247 32.00 25.54 -2.31
C SER A 247 30.96 26.60 -1.91
N VAL A 248 30.54 27.43 -2.88
CA VAL A 248 29.57 28.50 -2.63
C VAL A 248 28.18 27.93 -2.34
N LEU A 249 27.76 26.90 -3.08
CA LEU A 249 26.46 26.24 -2.82
C LEU A 249 26.48 25.53 -1.47
N SER A 250 27.52 24.75 -1.18
CA SER A 250 27.69 24.09 0.12
C SER A 250 27.60 25.10 1.27
N GLU A 251 28.33 26.21 1.19
CA GLU A 251 28.30 27.24 2.23
C GLU A 251 26.92 27.90 2.35
N ALA A 252 26.26 28.20 1.22
CA ALA A 252 24.92 28.79 1.22
C ALA A 252 23.88 27.88 1.88
N TYR A 253 23.90 26.58 1.58
CA TYR A 253 23.01 25.61 2.23
C TYR A 253 23.31 25.46 3.72
N CYS A 254 24.59 25.38 4.10
CA CYS A 254 25.01 25.30 5.50
C CYS A 254 24.56 26.53 6.30
N LEU A 255 24.71 27.72 5.72
CA LEU A 255 24.22 28.97 6.31
C LEU A 255 22.69 28.93 6.47
N ALA A 256 21.96 28.60 5.40
CA ALA A 256 20.50 28.52 5.44
C ALA A 256 20.00 27.56 6.52
N ALA A 257 20.57 26.36 6.61
CA ALA A 257 20.22 25.37 7.62
C ALA A 257 20.60 25.80 9.04
N ALA A 258 21.78 26.41 9.23
CA ALA A 258 22.23 26.90 10.52
C ALA A 258 21.33 28.03 11.07
N PHE A 259 20.84 28.91 10.20
CA PHE A 259 19.95 30.01 10.56
C PHE A 259 18.46 29.69 10.49
N ALA A 260 18.08 28.51 9.97
CA ALA A 260 16.67 28.10 9.93
C ALA A 260 16.05 28.08 11.33
N SER A 261 14.84 28.63 11.45
CA SER A 261 14.12 28.68 12.72
C SER A 261 13.80 27.27 13.23
N MET A 262 14.01 27.05 14.53
CA MET A 262 13.54 25.84 15.19
C MET A 262 12.06 25.99 15.54
N PRO A 263 11.25 24.93 15.40
CA PRO A 263 9.88 24.92 15.88
C PRO A 263 9.84 25.22 17.39
N SER A 264 8.89 26.04 17.81
CA SER A 264 8.65 26.26 19.24
C SER A 264 7.97 25.02 19.83
N THR A 265 8.44 24.53 20.98
CA THR A 265 7.78 23.44 21.73
C THR A 265 6.45 23.87 22.35
N VAL A 266 6.18 25.18 22.39
CA VAL A 266 4.99 25.80 22.94
C VAL A 266 4.38 26.66 21.83
N GLU A 267 3.37 26.15 21.14
CA GLU A 267 2.50 27.05 20.36
C GLU A 267 1.25 27.40 21.18
N PRO A 268 1.02 28.67 21.49
CA PRO A 268 -0.30 29.12 21.91
C PRO A 268 -1.22 28.95 20.70
N GLY A 269 -2.34 28.23 20.86
CA GLY A 269 -3.29 27.92 19.78
C GLY A 269 -3.76 29.17 19.03
N SER A 270 -3.03 29.58 18.01
CA SER A 270 -3.41 30.67 17.13
C SER A 270 -4.41 30.11 16.13
N GLY A 271 -5.60 30.72 16.08
CA GLY A 271 -6.78 30.21 15.39
C GLY A 271 -6.49 29.73 13.97
N ILE A 272 -6.50 28.40 13.80
CA ILE A 272 -6.55 27.75 12.50
C ILE A 272 -7.81 28.25 11.80
N SER A 273 -7.63 28.94 10.66
CA SER A 273 -8.74 29.42 9.84
C SER A 273 -9.68 28.25 9.48
N SER A 274 -10.98 28.51 9.28
CA SER A 274 -11.93 27.44 8.93
C SER A 274 -11.53 26.67 7.67
N ARG A 275 -10.86 27.32 6.71
CA ARG A 275 -10.33 26.68 5.49
C ARG A 275 -9.12 25.79 5.77
N SER A 276 -8.24 26.20 6.68
CA SER A 276 -7.09 25.40 7.11
C SER A 276 -7.53 24.13 7.88
N ARG A 277 -8.68 24.15 8.57
CA ARG A 277 -9.25 22.94 9.21
C ARG A 277 -9.70 21.87 8.20
N ALA A 278 -10.10 22.25 6.99
CA ALA A 278 -10.52 21.31 5.96
C ALA A 278 -9.37 20.44 5.42
N LEU A 279 -8.13 20.84 5.71
CA LEU A 279 -6.89 20.16 5.32
C LEU A 279 -6.33 19.27 6.44
N LEU A 280 -6.92 19.30 7.64
CA LEU A 280 -6.55 18.45 8.76
C LEU A 280 -7.29 17.11 8.68
N VAL A 281 -6.69 16.07 9.26
CA VAL A 281 -7.41 14.82 9.48
C VAL A 281 -8.44 15.04 10.58
N PRO A 282 -9.73 14.69 10.36
CA PRO A 282 -10.77 14.80 11.39
C PRO A 282 -10.41 14.05 12.66
N GLU A 283 -10.74 14.62 13.82
CA GLU A 283 -10.39 14.06 15.14
C GLU A 283 -11.02 12.68 15.36
N GLU A 284 -12.25 12.46 14.89
CA GLU A 284 -12.93 11.16 14.97
C GLU A 284 -12.18 10.07 14.18
N LEU A 285 -11.72 10.41 12.98
CA LEU A 285 -10.92 9.51 12.14
C LEU A 285 -9.59 9.18 12.82
N LEU A 286 -8.87 10.19 13.34
CA LEU A 286 -7.65 9.97 14.10
C LEU A 286 -7.87 9.11 15.33
N LEU A 287 -8.96 9.32 16.06
CA LEU A 287 -9.28 8.52 17.25
C LEU A 287 -9.54 7.06 16.89
N GLY A 288 -10.28 6.79 15.80
CA GLY A 288 -10.47 5.44 15.27
C GLY A 288 -9.15 4.78 14.89
N MET A 289 -8.29 5.50 14.19
CA MET A 289 -6.98 5.01 13.78
C MET A 289 -6.05 4.73 14.96
N ARG A 290 -6.07 5.59 15.99
CA ARG A 290 -5.30 5.40 17.23
C ARG A 290 -5.76 4.17 18.02
N LYS A 291 -7.06 3.85 18.00
CA LYS A 291 -7.57 2.61 18.61
C LYS A 291 -7.02 1.38 17.89
N ALA A 292 -7.01 1.40 16.55
CA ALA A 292 -6.40 0.34 15.75
C ALA A 292 -4.89 0.24 16.03
N GLY A 293 -4.15 1.35 16.11
CA GLY A 293 -2.73 1.33 16.43
C GLY A 293 -2.41 0.83 17.84
N ASN A 294 -3.27 1.14 18.83
CA ASN A 294 -3.12 0.58 20.18
C ASN A 294 -3.35 -0.95 20.20
N LEU A 295 -4.18 -1.48 19.29
CA LEU A 295 -4.31 -2.92 19.10
C LEU A 295 -3.03 -3.51 18.50
N LEU A 296 -2.48 -2.90 17.44
CA LEU A 296 -1.20 -3.31 16.83
C LEU A 296 -0.07 -3.30 17.85
N ALA A 297 0.04 -2.25 18.69
CA ALA A 297 1.09 -2.13 19.70
C ALA A 297 1.08 -3.25 20.77
N ARG A 298 0.00 -4.04 20.88
CA ARG A 298 -0.08 -5.20 21.78
C ARG A 298 0.39 -6.50 21.12
N THR A 299 0.59 -6.49 19.81
CA THR A 299 1.04 -7.67 19.06
C THR A 299 2.54 -7.89 19.25
N PRO A 300 3.03 -9.14 19.27
CA PRO A 300 4.46 -9.44 19.30
C PRO A 300 5.30 -8.67 18.27
N LEU A 301 4.75 -8.40 17.09
CA LEU A 301 5.47 -7.70 16.02
C LEU A 301 5.73 -6.21 16.35
N PHE A 302 4.84 -5.55 17.09
CA PHE A 302 4.91 -4.11 17.35
C PHE A 302 5.08 -3.73 18.82
N CYS A 303 5.09 -4.69 19.75
CA CYS A 303 5.18 -4.41 21.19
C CYS A 303 6.48 -3.71 21.61
N ASN A 304 7.55 -3.87 20.81
CA ASN A 304 8.84 -3.20 21.01
C ASN A 304 9.13 -2.11 19.94
N GLY A 305 8.13 -1.74 19.13
CA GLY A 305 8.28 -0.76 18.06
C GLY A 305 8.50 0.67 18.56
N GLU A 306 9.08 1.54 17.71
CA GLU A 306 9.22 2.96 18.02
C GLU A 306 7.82 3.63 18.03
N PRO A 307 7.36 4.22 19.14
CA PRO A 307 6.03 4.82 19.21
C PRO A 307 5.81 5.89 18.15
N TYR A 308 6.83 6.68 17.82
CA TYR A 308 6.73 7.73 16.82
C TYR A 308 6.47 7.18 15.42
N ALA A 309 7.13 6.08 15.04
CA ALA A 309 6.94 5.44 13.74
C ALA A 309 5.50 4.94 13.57
N LEU A 310 4.92 4.34 14.63
CA LEU A 310 3.52 3.92 14.62
C LEU A 310 2.57 5.12 14.47
N ARG A 311 2.84 6.25 15.13
CA ARG A 311 2.01 7.46 14.98
C ARG A 311 2.07 8.07 13.58
N ALA A 312 3.23 8.03 12.94
CA ALA A 312 3.35 8.43 11.54
C ALA A 312 2.60 7.49 10.61
N ALA A 313 2.68 6.16 10.84
CA ALA A 313 1.94 5.15 10.09
C ALA A 313 0.42 5.30 10.25
N GLU A 314 -0.07 5.62 11.45
CA GLU A 314 -1.47 5.97 11.71
C GLU A 314 -1.92 7.18 10.88
N MET A 315 -1.14 8.26 10.90
CA MET A 315 -1.46 9.46 10.12
C MET A 315 -1.50 9.17 8.62
N GLN A 316 -0.53 8.41 8.11
CA GLN A 316 -0.49 8.01 6.70
C GLN A 316 -1.67 7.09 6.33
N ALA A 317 -2.04 6.17 7.23
CA ALA A 317 -3.18 5.28 7.06
C ALA A 317 -4.51 6.05 6.98
N CYS A 318 -4.67 7.17 7.68
CA CYS A 318 -5.87 8.01 7.56
C CYS A 318 -6.08 8.50 6.11
N PHE A 319 -5.02 8.96 5.44
CA PHE A 319 -5.11 9.42 4.06
C PHE A 319 -5.29 8.25 3.07
N ALA A 320 -4.62 7.12 3.31
CA ALA A 320 -4.84 5.92 2.51
C ALA A 320 -6.30 5.44 2.61
N MET A 321 -6.87 5.44 3.81
CA MET A 321 -8.28 5.10 4.04
C MET A 321 -9.23 6.04 3.30
N GLN A 322 -9.00 7.35 3.37
CA GLN A 322 -9.81 8.33 2.64
C GLN A 322 -9.75 8.11 1.13
N SER A 323 -8.57 7.75 0.60
CA SER A 323 -8.41 7.41 -0.82
C SER A 323 -9.17 6.14 -1.21
N LEU A 324 -9.12 5.09 -0.39
CA LEU A 324 -9.92 3.86 -0.58
C LEU A 324 -11.42 4.13 -0.57
N GLN A 325 -11.89 5.05 0.29
CA GLN A 325 -13.32 5.43 0.36
C GLN A 325 -13.77 6.29 -0.83
N ARG A 326 -12.85 7.04 -1.46
CA ARG A 326 -13.14 7.91 -2.60
C ARG A 326 -13.33 7.11 -3.89
N GLU A 327 -12.52 6.06 -4.06
CA GLU A 327 -12.59 5.13 -5.20
C GLU A 327 -12.75 3.69 -4.69
N PRO A 328 -13.90 3.38 -4.07
CA PRO A 328 -14.07 2.06 -3.50
C PRO A 328 -14.20 1.02 -4.62
N PRO A 329 -13.70 -0.21 -4.43
CA PRO A 329 -13.83 -1.30 -5.40
C PRO A 329 -15.27 -1.87 -5.48
N ASP A 330 -16.27 -1.06 -5.12
CA ASP A 330 -17.67 -1.43 -4.84
C ASP A 330 -18.49 -1.83 -6.08
N ASP A 331 -17.87 -1.93 -7.27
CA ASP A 331 -18.54 -2.33 -8.50
C ASP A 331 -18.53 -3.85 -8.74
N ILE A 332 -17.78 -4.60 -7.93
CA ILE A 332 -17.62 -6.07 -8.06
C ILE A 332 -18.66 -6.81 -7.22
N PHE A 333 -18.69 -6.58 -5.90
CA PHE A 333 -19.52 -7.34 -4.97
C PHE A 333 -20.78 -6.56 -4.56
N PRO A 334 -21.97 -7.19 -4.53
CA PRO A 334 -23.17 -6.53 -4.03
C PRO A 334 -23.01 -6.21 -2.54
N ARG A 335 -23.31 -4.96 -2.14
CA ARG A 335 -23.21 -4.54 -0.73
C ARG A 335 -24.14 -5.40 0.14
N THR A 336 -23.56 -6.20 1.02
CA THR A 336 -24.28 -6.82 2.13
C THR A 336 -24.39 -5.78 3.25
N ALA A 337 -25.60 -5.52 3.75
CA ALA A 337 -25.89 -4.39 4.64
C ALA A 337 -25.32 -4.53 6.08
N LYS A 338 -24.31 -5.38 6.34
CA LYS A 338 -23.97 -5.83 7.70
C LYS A 338 -22.47 -6.01 8.04
N GLY A 339 -21.53 -5.72 7.15
CA GLY A 339 -20.10 -5.79 7.49
C GLY A 339 -19.70 -4.69 8.48
N THR A 340 -19.15 -5.06 9.64
CA THR A 340 -18.63 -4.08 10.61
C THR A 340 -17.42 -3.33 10.02
N ASP A 341 -17.48 -2.00 9.97
CA ASP A 341 -16.46 -1.06 9.47
C ASP A 341 -15.06 -1.17 10.14
N LYS A 342 -14.76 -2.20 10.95
CA LYS A 342 -13.48 -2.34 11.66
C LYS A 342 -12.30 -2.54 10.70
N TYR A 343 -12.49 -3.28 9.60
CA TYR A 343 -11.43 -3.55 8.63
C TYR A 343 -10.96 -2.27 7.91
N ILE A 344 -11.81 -1.24 7.83
CA ILE A 344 -11.50 0.02 7.13
C ILE A 344 -10.33 0.77 7.79
N PHE A 345 -10.15 0.60 9.10
CA PHE A 345 -9.00 1.15 9.83
C PHE A 345 -7.80 0.21 9.80
N LEU A 346 -8.03 -1.10 9.93
CA LEU A 346 -6.96 -2.08 10.04
C LEU A 346 -6.18 -2.24 8.75
N ILE A 347 -6.85 -2.34 7.59
CA ILE A 347 -6.17 -2.57 6.30
C ILE A 347 -5.11 -1.51 6.01
N PRO A 348 -5.44 -0.21 5.94
CA PRO A 348 -4.42 0.79 5.64
C PRO A 348 -3.34 0.83 6.73
N LEU A 349 -3.70 0.65 8.01
CA LEU A 349 -2.75 0.73 9.12
C LEU A 349 -1.75 -0.42 9.17
N VAL A 350 -2.20 -1.66 8.99
CA VAL A 350 -1.31 -2.85 8.98
C VAL A 350 -0.27 -2.68 7.88
N LEU A 351 -0.70 -2.25 6.69
CA LEU A 351 0.19 -2.06 5.54
C LEU A 351 1.18 -0.90 5.76
N THR A 352 0.75 0.26 6.26
CA THR A 352 1.65 1.39 6.53
C THR A 352 2.60 1.10 7.69
N ALA A 353 2.13 0.47 8.76
CA ALA A 353 2.95 0.16 9.94
C ALA A 353 4.05 -0.85 9.62
N CYS A 354 3.73 -1.93 8.90
CA CYS A 354 4.73 -2.90 8.46
C CYS A 354 5.68 -2.30 7.41
N ALA A 355 5.20 -1.42 6.52
CA ALA A 355 6.08 -0.73 5.59
C ALA A 355 7.13 0.12 6.32
N GLU A 356 6.73 0.84 7.37
CA GLU A 356 7.65 1.65 8.16
C GLU A 356 8.66 0.81 8.95
N SER A 357 8.28 -0.34 9.51
CA SER A 357 9.20 -1.24 10.22
C SER A 357 10.28 -1.84 9.30
N HIS A 358 9.96 -2.02 8.01
CA HIS A 358 10.88 -2.54 6.98
C HIS A 358 11.61 -1.47 6.18
N GLY A 359 11.60 -0.22 6.65
CA GLY A 359 12.33 0.85 5.97
C GLY A 359 11.71 1.34 4.66
N CYS A 360 10.43 1.02 4.42
CA CYS A 360 9.68 1.24 3.18
C CYS A 360 10.33 0.53 1.97
N SER A 361 10.47 -0.78 2.05
CA SER A 361 11.08 -1.64 1.01
C SER A 361 10.34 -1.65 -0.34
N VAL A 362 9.11 -1.13 -0.40
CA VAL A 362 8.31 -0.99 -1.62
C VAL A 362 7.74 0.42 -1.73
N SER A 363 7.31 0.82 -2.93
CA SER A 363 6.70 2.14 -3.15
C SER A 363 5.29 2.24 -2.56
N LEU A 364 4.84 3.48 -2.30
CA LEU A 364 3.48 3.74 -1.82
C LEU A 364 2.40 3.20 -2.77
N SER A 365 2.67 3.20 -4.08
CA SER A 365 1.79 2.60 -5.08
C SER A 365 1.63 1.09 -4.89
N VAL A 366 2.70 0.36 -4.56
CA VAL A 366 2.60 -1.08 -4.28
C VAL A 366 1.80 -1.32 -2.99
N LEU A 367 2.05 -0.52 -1.94
CA LEU A 367 1.27 -0.60 -0.70
C LEU A 367 -0.22 -0.36 -0.95
N TYR A 368 -0.54 0.68 -1.73
CA TYR A 368 -1.93 1.02 -2.03
C TYR A 368 -2.66 -0.07 -2.84
N GLU A 369 -1.99 -0.67 -3.83
CA GLU A 369 -2.55 -1.83 -4.56
C GLU A 369 -2.79 -3.03 -3.63
N MET A 370 -1.90 -3.25 -2.65
CA MET A 370 -2.11 -4.30 -1.64
C MET A 370 -3.25 -3.98 -0.67
N MET A 371 -3.49 -2.69 -0.35
CA MET A 371 -4.67 -2.28 0.42
C MET A 371 -5.95 -2.55 -0.37
N LEU A 372 -5.99 -2.18 -1.66
CA LEU A 372 -7.12 -2.47 -2.55
C LEU A 372 -7.38 -3.97 -2.65
N LEU A 373 -6.33 -4.78 -2.83
CA LEU A 373 -6.44 -6.24 -2.84
C LEU A 373 -6.99 -6.77 -1.51
N SER A 374 -6.51 -6.26 -0.37
CA SER A 374 -6.97 -6.69 0.95
C SER A 374 -8.47 -6.41 1.16
N VAL A 375 -8.96 -5.26 0.68
CA VAL A 375 -10.40 -4.93 0.68
C VAL A 375 -11.18 -5.90 -0.21
N LEU A 376 -10.66 -6.20 -1.40
CA LEU A 376 -11.27 -7.14 -2.33
C LEU A 376 -11.31 -8.57 -1.76
N ASN A 377 -10.26 -9.01 -1.06
CA ASN A 377 -10.19 -10.30 -0.40
C ASN A 377 -11.27 -10.40 0.69
N TYR A 378 -11.40 -9.36 1.52
CA TYR A 378 -12.45 -9.30 2.55
C TYR A 378 -13.86 -9.39 1.93
N HIS A 379 -14.12 -8.66 0.83
CA HIS A 379 -15.41 -8.75 0.14
C HIS A 379 -15.63 -10.10 -0.55
N ALA A 380 -14.58 -10.74 -1.06
CA ALA A 380 -14.66 -12.07 -1.64
C ALA A 380 -15.02 -13.11 -0.58
N ASP A 381 -14.40 -13.06 0.59
CA ASP A 381 -14.70 -13.93 1.73
C ASP A 381 -16.17 -13.76 2.15
N GLU A 382 -16.62 -12.52 2.40
CA GLU A 382 -18.02 -12.22 2.76
C GLU A 382 -19.02 -12.70 1.68
N TYR A 383 -18.67 -12.59 0.40
CA TYR A 383 -19.53 -13.05 -0.68
C TYR A 383 -19.60 -14.56 -0.76
N MET A 384 -18.47 -15.26 -0.63
CA MET A 384 -18.42 -16.73 -0.66
C MET A 384 -19.17 -17.32 0.53
N GLU A 385 -19.05 -16.75 1.73
CA GLU A 385 -19.72 -17.23 2.94
C GLU A 385 -21.19 -16.76 2.99
N GLY A 386 -21.44 -15.47 2.76
CA GLY A 386 -22.76 -14.87 2.92
C GLY A 386 -23.73 -15.18 1.77
N ILE A 387 -23.23 -15.44 0.56
CA ILE A 387 -24.04 -15.71 -0.62
C ILE A 387 -23.87 -17.15 -1.12
N VAL A 388 -22.65 -17.57 -1.43
CA VAL A 388 -22.43 -18.88 -2.07
C VAL A 388 -22.77 -20.02 -1.11
N GLU A 389 -22.22 -20.02 0.11
CA GLU A 389 -22.52 -21.04 1.10
C GLU A 389 -24.00 -21.05 1.50
N ARG A 390 -24.58 -19.87 1.72
CA ARG A 390 -25.97 -19.73 2.18
C ARG A 390 -27.02 -20.15 1.16
N TYR A 391 -26.82 -19.81 -0.12
CA TYR A 391 -27.85 -19.99 -1.15
C TYR A 391 -27.56 -21.11 -2.14
N PHE A 392 -26.43 -21.81 -2.05
CA PHE A 392 -26.08 -22.88 -2.99
C PHE A 392 -25.54 -24.13 -2.30
N ASP A 393 -25.82 -24.33 -1.01
CA ASP A 393 -25.37 -25.51 -0.24
C ASP A 393 -25.74 -26.85 -0.91
N ASP A 394 -26.93 -26.91 -1.47
CA ASP A 394 -27.49 -28.02 -2.26
C ASP A 394 -26.93 -28.14 -3.69
N ASN A 395 -26.19 -27.14 -4.18
CA ASN A 395 -25.73 -27.06 -5.57
C ASN A 395 -24.30 -26.48 -5.73
N LEU A 396 -23.41 -26.73 -4.76
CA LEU A 396 -22.02 -26.25 -4.80
C LEU A 396 -21.22 -26.80 -6.00
N ASP A 397 -21.63 -27.94 -6.57
CA ASP A 397 -21.00 -28.51 -7.77
C ASP A 397 -21.23 -27.66 -9.04
N ALA A 398 -22.39 -26.98 -9.15
CA ALA A 398 -22.65 -26.05 -10.23
C ALA A 398 -21.74 -24.82 -10.12
N ILE A 399 -21.58 -24.27 -8.90
CA ILE A 399 -20.68 -23.13 -8.67
C ILE A 399 -19.23 -23.53 -8.93
N ARG A 400 -18.83 -24.75 -8.55
CA ARG A 400 -17.50 -25.29 -8.89
C ARG A 400 -17.26 -25.34 -10.41
N SER A 401 -18.28 -25.73 -11.16
CA SER A 401 -18.22 -25.76 -12.62
C SER A 401 -18.11 -24.36 -13.21
N VAL A 402 -18.82 -23.37 -12.64
CA VAL A 402 -18.69 -21.95 -13.01
C VAL A 402 -17.25 -21.48 -12.81
N VAL A 403 -16.64 -21.70 -11.64
CA VAL A 403 -15.26 -21.28 -11.35
C VAL A 403 -14.30 -21.86 -12.38
N ARG A 404 -14.31 -23.18 -12.60
CA ARG A 404 -13.42 -23.84 -13.58
C ARG A 404 -13.58 -23.29 -15.00
N GLN A 405 -14.83 -23.01 -15.39
CA GLN A 405 -15.11 -22.45 -16.70
C GLN A 405 -14.53 -21.04 -16.86
N LEU A 406 -14.63 -20.19 -15.82
CA LEU A 406 -14.03 -18.85 -15.85
C LEU A 406 -12.54 -18.92 -16.18
N PHE A 407 -11.76 -19.75 -15.47
CA PHE A 407 -10.32 -19.85 -15.69
C PHE A 407 -9.94 -20.51 -17.02
N THR A 408 -10.79 -21.40 -17.55
CA THR A 408 -10.62 -21.94 -18.91
C THR A 408 -10.79 -20.84 -19.97
N GLU A 409 -11.71 -19.90 -19.78
CA GLU A 409 -11.94 -18.76 -20.68
C GLU A 409 -10.81 -17.72 -20.62
N PHE A 410 -10.19 -17.52 -19.46
CA PHE A 410 -9.01 -16.65 -19.31
C PHE A 410 -7.71 -17.27 -19.83
N CYS A 411 -7.63 -18.60 -19.96
CA CYS A 411 -6.44 -19.32 -20.39
C CYS A 411 -6.70 -20.24 -21.61
N PRO A 412 -6.87 -19.70 -22.83
CA PRO A 412 -7.14 -20.50 -24.03
C PRO A 412 -6.02 -21.48 -24.43
N GLY A 413 -4.82 -21.40 -23.82
CA GLY A 413 -3.63 -22.15 -24.21
C GLY A 413 -3.32 -23.41 -23.40
N ALA A 414 -4.07 -23.73 -22.34
CA ALA A 414 -3.72 -24.82 -21.42
C ALA A 414 -4.15 -26.24 -21.87
N GLN A 415 -4.85 -26.38 -23.00
CA GLN A 415 -5.25 -27.69 -23.54
C GLN A 415 -4.47 -28.09 -24.81
N VAL A 416 -3.15 -28.29 -24.70
CA VAL A 416 -2.43 -29.16 -25.64
C VAL A 416 -1.39 -29.96 -24.86
N GLY A 417 -1.83 -31.09 -24.29
CA GLY A 417 -0.90 -31.98 -23.62
C GLY A 417 -1.59 -33.10 -22.86
N MET A 418 -2.29 -33.99 -23.58
CA MET A 418 -2.44 -35.43 -23.28
C MET A 418 -3.61 -36.02 -24.09
N ALA A 419 -3.34 -36.39 -25.34
CA ALA A 419 -4.04 -37.49 -26.04
C ALA A 419 -3.30 -37.80 -27.36
N ASN A 420 -2.23 -38.59 -27.28
CA ASN A 420 -1.70 -39.28 -28.46
C ASN A 420 -2.47 -40.58 -28.66
N GLY A 421 -3.35 -40.60 -29.66
CA GLY A 421 -4.08 -41.78 -30.10
C GLY A 421 -4.60 -41.57 -31.52
N CYS A 422 -3.88 -42.12 -32.49
CA CYS A 422 -4.04 -42.00 -33.94
C CYS A 422 -5.48 -42.23 -34.45
N THR A 423 -5.99 -41.38 -35.36
CA THR A 423 -6.45 -41.79 -36.70
C THR A 423 -6.95 -40.62 -37.58
N LYS A 424 -6.23 -40.42 -38.70
CA LYS A 424 -6.62 -39.96 -40.04
C LYS A 424 -7.76 -38.92 -40.21
N SER A 425 -7.35 -37.73 -40.67
CA SER A 425 -8.18 -36.74 -41.40
C SER A 425 -8.90 -37.35 -42.61
N PRO A 426 -10.08 -36.80 -42.96
CA PRO A 426 -10.17 -36.17 -44.26
C PRO A 426 -10.70 -34.73 -44.20
N ARG A 427 -10.12 -33.92 -45.10
CA ARG A 427 -10.48 -32.55 -45.42
C ARG A 427 -11.94 -32.46 -45.90
N THR A 428 -12.68 -31.51 -45.34
CA THR A 428 -13.70 -30.78 -46.09
C THR A 428 -13.78 -29.36 -45.55
N SER A 429 -13.32 -28.45 -46.40
CA SER A 429 -13.61 -27.02 -46.41
C SER A 429 -15.11 -26.79 -46.41
N GLN A 430 -15.63 -26.12 -45.39
CA GLN A 430 -16.87 -25.36 -45.48
C GLN A 430 -16.83 -24.22 -44.46
N ASP A 431 -16.99 -23.03 -45.01
CA ASP A 431 -17.04 -21.74 -44.33
C ASP A 431 -18.09 -21.74 -43.22
N PHE A 432 -17.70 -21.30 -42.02
CA PHE A 432 -18.63 -20.78 -41.02
C PHE A 432 -18.03 -19.51 -40.44
N GLU A 433 -18.75 -18.41 -40.70
CA GLU A 433 -18.51 -17.07 -40.23
C GLU A 433 -18.32 -17.04 -38.71
N GLY A 434 -17.24 -16.42 -38.26
CA GLY A 434 -16.99 -16.20 -36.84
C GLY A 434 -17.98 -15.17 -36.27
N PRO A 435 -18.52 -15.38 -35.05
CA PRO A 435 -19.23 -14.33 -34.37
C PRO A 435 -18.20 -13.36 -33.80
N THR A 436 -17.97 -12.28 -34.54
CA THR A 436 -17.43 -11.01 -34.04
C THR A 436 -18.44 -10.40 -33.08
N GLY A 437 -18.46 -10.89 -31.84
CA GLY A 437 -19.19 -10.28 -30.73
C GLY A 437 -18.26 -9.36 -29.94
N SER A 438 -18.34 -8.05 -30.20
CA SER A 438 -17.67 -7.00 -29.44
C SER A 438 -17.99 -7.11 -27.93
N LEU A 439 -16.96 -7.36 -27.12
CA LEU A 439 -16.99 -7.37 -25.66
C LEU A 439 -16.83 -5.97 -25.06
N ASP A 440 -16.81 -4.92 -25.88
CA ASP A 440 -16.64 -3.52 -25.46
C ASP A 440 -17.91 -2.90 -24.83
N ASN A 441 -19.02 -3.65 -24.76
CA ASN A 441 -20.31 -3.16 -24.26
C ASN A 441 -20.65 -3.59 -22.81
N LEU A 442 -19.71 -4.17 -22.06
CA LEU A 442 -19.91 -4.48 -20.63
C LEU A 442 -19.49 -3.34 -19.69
N ASP A 443 -18.84 -2.30 -20.21
CA ASP A 443 -18.64 -1.06 -19.47
C ASP A 443 -19.93 -0.22 -19.53
N ARG A 444 -20.51 0.05 -18.34
CA ARG A 444 -21.69 0.91 -18.08
C ARG A 444 -23.08 0.26 -18.16
N LYS A 445 -23.30 -0.84 -17.45
CA LYS A 445 -24.60 -1.02 -16.78
C LYS A 445 -24.42 -0.90 -15.26
N PRO A 446 -24.98 0.15 -14.63
CA PRO A 446 -25.05 0.19 -13.18
C PRO A 446 -25.84 -1.03 -12.70
N VAL A 447 -25.38 -1.68 -11.64
CA VAL A 447 -26.25 -2.54 -10.85
C VAL A 447 -27.41 -1.67 -10.40
N ASP A 448 -28.64 -2.05 -10.77
CA ASP A 448 -29.83 -1.24 -10.50
C ASP A 448 -29.95 -0.93 -9.00
N LYS A 449 -29.84 0.36 -8.65
CA LYS A 449 -29.95 0.88 -7.27
C LYS A 449 -31.39 0.84 -6.70
N ASN A 450 -32.34 0.19 -7.37
CA ASN A 450 -33.76 0.27 -7.04
C ASN A 450 -34.32 -0.93 -6.24
N LEU A 451 -33.48 -1.79 -5.66
CA LEU A 451 -33.96 -2.92 -4.84
C LEU A 451 -34.22 -2.59 -3.36
N CYS A 452 -34.19 -1.32 -2.94
CA CYS A 452 -34.44 -0.96 -1.54
C CYS A 452 -35.28 0.32 -1.41
N ALA A 453 -36.58 0.22 -1.68
CA ALA A 453 -37.61 1.01 -1.00
C ALA A 453 -39.00 0.55 -1.44
N GLN A 454 -39.55 -0.51 -0.83
CA GLN A 454 -40.91 -0.57 -0.30
C GLN A 454 -41.21 -1.97 0.23
N GLY A 455 -41.95 -2.02 1.35
CA GLY A 455 -42.07 -3.15 2.27
C GLY A 455 -42.48 -4.51 1.69
N GLY A 456 -41.91 -5.55 2.29
CA GLY A 456 -42.52 -6.87 2.50
C GLY A 456 -42.41 -7.89 1.36
N VAL A 457 -41.89 -9.08 1.72
CA VAL A 457 -41.77 -10.38 0.99
C VAL A 457 -40.52 -10.55 0.08
N PRO A 458 -40.04 -11.80 -0.14
CA PRO A 458 -38.77 -12.37 0.34
C PRO A 458 -37.55 -12.05 -0.54
N GLU A 459 -36.33 -12.12 0.02
CA GLU A 459 -35.05 -12.01 -0.69
C GLU A 459 -35.01 -13.01 -1.88
N ASP A 460 -34.95 -12.50 -3.12
CA ASP A 460 -34.77 -13.33 -4.32
C ASP A 460 -33.42 -14.08 -4.22
N ARG A 461 -33.48 -15.43 -4.24
CA ARG A 461 -32.29 -16.30 -4.25
C ARG A 461 -31.45 -15.96 -5.50
N PRO A 462 -30.16 -15.60 -5.36
CA PRO A 462 -29.33 -15.28 -6.51
C PRO A 462 -29.22 -16.50 -7.44
N SER A 463 -29.15 -16.27 -8.75
CA SER A 463 -28.96 -17.33 -9.73
C SER A 463 -27.47 -17.70 -9.86
N THR A 464 -27.17 -18.88 -10.42
CA THR A 464 -25.79 -19.26 -10.77
C THR A 464 -25.16 -18.30 -11.79
N GLY A 465 -25.99 -17.65 -12.63
CA GLY A 465 -25.57 -16.61 -13.56
C GLY A 465 -25.10 -15.34 -12.85
N ASP A 466 -25.78 -14.95 -11.78
CA ASP A 466 -25.40 -13.77 -10.97
C ASP A 466 -24.06 -14.01 -10.27
N VAL A 467 -23.87 -15.20 -9.69
CA VAL A 467 -22.59 -15.61 -9.08
C VAL A 467 -21.47 -15.58 -10.12
N ARG A 468 -21.72 -16.10 -11.33
CA ARG A 468 -20.74 -16.05 -12.42
C ARG A 468 -20.30 -14.63 -12.73
N VAL A 469 -21.23 -13.67 -12.83
CA VAL A 469 -20.91 -12.28 -13.17
C VAL A 469 -20.03 -11.64 -12.10
N VAL A 470 -20.34 -11.84 -10.81
CA VAL A 470 -19.55 -11.31 -9.70
C VAL A 470 -18.14 -11.90 -9.70
N LEU A 471 -18.02 -13.22 -9.77
CA LEU A 471 -16.72 -13.89 -9.78
C LEU A 471 -15.90 -13.55 -11.04
N LEU A 472 -16.55 -13.39 -12.20
CA LEU A 472 -15.89 -12.93 -13.42
C LEU A 472 -15.26 -11.55 -13.25
N ARG A 473 -15.98 -10.60 -12.64
CA ARG A 473 -15.45 -9.25 -12.37
C ARG A 473 -14.27 -9.29 -11.41
N PHE A 474 -14.39 -10.05 -10.32
CA PHE A 474 -13.31 -10.24 -9.35
C PHE A 474 -12.04 -10.81 -10.01
N VAL A 475 -12.19 -11.91 -10.75
CA VAL A 475 -11.08 -12.56 -11.47
C VAL A 475 -10.49 -11.62 -12.53
N ALA A 476 -11.32 -10.93 -13.30
CA ALA A 476 -10.86 -9.97 -14.30
C ALA A 476 -10.06 -8.82 -13.67
N ARG A 477 -10.51 -8.28 -12.52
CA ARG A 477 -9.85 -7.19 -11.82
C ARG A 477 -8.42 -7.54 -11.42
N ILE A 478 -8.20 -8.79 -10.99
CA ILE A 478 -6.88 -9.29 -10.57
C ILE A 478 -6.04 -9.67 -11.79
N LEU A 479 -6.54 -10.54 -12.67
CA LEU A 479 -5.73 -11.11 -13.76
C LEU A 479 -5.44 -10.11 -14.90
N ARG A 480 -6.26 -9.07 -15.06
CA ARG A 480 -6.02 -7.98 -16.03
C ARG A 480 -5.33 -6.77 -15.42
N HIS A 481 -4.88 -6.86 -14.18
CA HIS A 481 -4.13 -5.77 -13.56
C HIS A 481 -2.86 -5.45 -14.38
N PRO A 482 -2.53 -4.17 -14.63
CA PRO A 482 -1.37 -3.81 -15.48
C PRO A 482 -0.05 -4.46 -15.06
N ALA A 483 0.19 -4.57 -13.74
CA ALA A 483 1.39 -5.23 -13.21
C ALA A 483 1.41 -6.76 -13.46
N VAL A 484 0.24 -7.39 -13.55
CA VAL A 484 0.13 -8.82 -13.88
C VAL A 484 0.39 -9.03 -15.37
N ILE A 485 -0.24 -8.22 -16.22
CA ILE A 485 -0.07 -8.29 -17.68
C ILE A 485 1.40 -8.06 -18.08
N SER A 486 2.10 -7.15 -17.40
CA SER A 486 3.52 -6.87 -17.66
C SER A 486 4.49 -7.90 -17.05
N SER A 487 3.99 -8.84 -16.24
CA SER A 487 4.82 -9.88 -15.59
C SER A 487 5.07 -11.08 -16.51
N PRO A 488 6.09 -11.91 -16.22
CA PRO A 488 6.38 -13.11 -17.00
C PRO A 488 5.19 -14.08 -17.04
N SER A 489 5.03 -14.80 -18.16
CA SER A 489 3.89 -15.71 -18.37
C SER A 489 3.80 -16.80 -17.29
N SER A 490 4.93 -17.27 -16.77
CA SER A 490 5.00 -18.19 -15.63
C SER A 490 4.28 -17.64 -14.40
N LEU A 491 4.50 -16.37 -14.06
CA LEU A 491 3.89 -15.71 -12.92
C LEU A 491 2.39 -15.44 -13.14
N GLN A 492 2.00 -15.06 -14.37
CA GLN A 492 0.60 -14.91 -14.75
C GLN A 492 -0.17 -16.23 -14.63
N THR A 493 0.37 -17.32 -15.16
CA THR A 493 -0.24 -18.66 -15.07
C THR A 493 -0.32 -19.12 -13.61
N ARG A 494 0.75 -18.89 -12.82
CA ARG A 494 0.74 -19.22 -11.39
C ARG A 494 -0.33 -18.44 -10.64
N LEU A 495 -0.48 -17.14 -10.89
CA LEU A 495 -1.51 -16.32 -10.25
C LEU A 495 -2.91 -16.81 -10.59
N ALA A 496 -3.16 -17.14 -11.87
CA ALA A 496 -4.44 -17.70 -12.29
C ALA A 496 -4.75 -19.02 -11.57
N PHE A 497 -3.75 -19.91 -11.47
CA PHE A 497 -3.88 -21.18 -10.76
C PHE A 497 -4.18 -21.00 -9.26
N GLU A 498 -3.43 -20.15 -8.56
CA GLU A 498 -3.65 -19.91 -7.12
C GLU A 498 -4.99 -19.21 -6.85
N LEU A 499 -5.43 -18.30 -7.73
CA LEU A 499 -6.72 -17.62 -7.60
C LEU A 499 -7.89 -18.58 -7.87
N GLU A 500 -7.76 -19.49 -8.84
CA GLU A 500 -8.73 -20.57 -9.05
C GLU A 500 -8.80 -21.47 -7.82
N THR A 501 -7.64 -21.86 -7.29
CA THR A 501 -7.51 -22.71 -6.10
C THR A 501 -8.18 -22.07 -4.89
N PHE A 502 -8.00 -20.77 -4.68
CA PHE A 502 -8.67 -20.00 -3.63
C PHE A 502 -10.20 -20.09 -3.71
N LEU A 503 -10.79 -19.80 -4.87
CA LEU A 503 -12.25 -19.87 -5.05
C LEU A 503 -12.79 -21.31 -4.87
N LEU A 504 -12.06 -22.30 -5.37
CA LEU A 504 -12.41 -23.71 -5.18
C LEU A 504 -12.29 -24.17 -3.72
N ALA A 505 -11.34 -23.60 -2.97
CA ALA A 505 -11.14 -23.88 -1.56
C ALA A 505 -12.30 -23.37 -0.71
N HIS A 506 -12.83 -22.16 -0.97
CA HIS A 506 -14.08 -21.67 -0.35
C HIS A 506 -15.24 -22.65 -0.55
N ILE A 507 -15.48 -23.08 -1.80
CA ILE A 507 -16.56 -24.03 -2.10
C ILE A 507 -16.36 -25.35 -1.34
N THR A 508 -15.11 -25.83 -1.26
CA THR A 508 -14.78 -27.07 -0.55
C THR A 508 -14.97 -26.93 0.95
N HIS A 509 -14.62 -25.78 1.54
CA HIS A 509 -14.83 -25.49 2.95
C HIS A 509 -16.33 -25.38 3.27
N SER A 510 -17.13 -24.73 2.43
CA SER A 510 -18.59 -24.70 2.60
C SER A 510 -19.23 -26.10 2.56
N GLN A 511 -18.69 -27.01 1.74
CA GLN A 511 -19.10 -28.43 1.77
C GLN A 511 -18.73 -29.12 3.08
N ASP A 512 -17.57 -28.81 3.66
CA ASP A 512 -17.16 -29.35 4.95
C ASP A 512 -18.04 -28.79 6.10
N ASN A 513 -18.39 -27.51 6.06
CA ASN A 513 -19.34 -26.88 6.98
C ASN A 513 -20.71 -27.60 6.92
N HIS A 514 -21.23 -27.82 5.71
CA HIS A 514 -22.49 -28.56 5.53
C HIS A 514 -22.41 -29.99 6.10
N ARG A 515 -21.30 -30.71 5.87
CA ARG A 515 -21.09 -32.05 6.44
C ARG A 515 -21.07 -32.05 7.97
N LEU A 516 -20.39 -31.09 8.59
CA LEU A 516 -20.37 -30.93 10.05
C LEU A 516 -21.78 -30.67 10.60
N ARG A 517 -22.55 -29.75 9.97
CA ARG A 517 -23.93 -29.43 10.37
C ARG A 517 -24.86 -30.65 10.26
N THR A 518 -24.73 -31.46 9.22
CA THR A 518 -25.53 -32.68 9.04
C THR A 518 -25.20 -33.77 10.07
N GLN A 519 -23.92 -33.90 10.48
CA GLN A 519 -23.52 -34.80 11.57
C GLN A 519 -24.11 -34.38 12.93
N LEU A 520 -24.30 -33.08 13.16
CA LEU A 520 -24.95 -32.56 14.36
C LEU A 520 -26.44 -32.90 14.40
N GLN A 521 -27.14 -32.75 13.26
CA GLN A 521 -28.59 -33.02 13.17
C GLN A 521 -28.95 -34.50 13.37
N THR A 522 -28.09 -35.42 12.94
CA THR A 522 -28.35 -36.88 12.98
C THR A 522 -28.16 -37.53 14.35
N ASN A 523 -27.53 -36.85 15.32
CA ASN A 523 -27.25 -37.39 16.65
C ASN A 523 -28.28 -37.03 17.75
N GLY A 524 -29.40 -36.34 17.42
CA GLY A 524 -30.58 -36.29 18.30
C GLY A 524 -30.79 -35.05 19.18
N ASP A 525 -30.52 -33.83 18.72
CA ASP A 525 -31.20 -32.63 19.25
C ASP A 525 -32.49 -32.40 18.45
N SER A 526 -33.53 -33.18 18.77
CA SER A 526 -34.87 -33.05 18.20
C SER A 526 -35.82 -32.20 19.06
N SER A 527 -35.32 -31.21 19.79
CA SER A 527 -36.17 -30.15 20.34
C SER A 527 -36.34 -29.04 19.30
N LEU A 528 -37.37 -29.21 18.46
CA LEU A 528 -37.96 -28.14 17.67
C LEU A 528 -38.62 -27.10 18.60
N HIS A 529 -37.80 -26.31 19.30
CA HIS A 529 -38.11 -24.97 19.82
C HIS A 529 -36.89 -24.41 20.57
N PRO A 530 -36.34 -23.24 20.22
CA PRO A 530 -35.31 -22.61 21.02
C PRO A 530 -35.96 -22.08 22.31
N GLN A 531 -35.87 -22.82 23.42
CA GLN A 531 -36.09 -22.23 24.73
C GLN A 531 -34.82 -21.46 25.13
N GLU A 532 -34.96 -20.27 25.70
CA GLU A 532 -33.88 -19.41 26.19
C GLU A 532 -32.90 -20.11 27.17
N SER A 533 -33.24 -21.30 27.66
CA SER A 533 -32.38 -22.16 28.47
C SER A 533 -31.25 -22.85 27.68
N ASP A 534 -31.42 -23.15 26.40
CA ASP A 534 -30.38 -23.84 25.58
C ASP A 534 -29.27 -22.89 25.13
N MET A 535 -29.56 -21.59 25.03
CA MET A 535 -28.56 -20.54 24.81
C MET A 535 -27.55 -20.45 25.96
N ARG A 536 -27.96 -20.83 27.19
CA ARG A 536 -27.06 -20.88 28.36
C ARG A 536 -26.27 -22.17 28.47
N ALA A 537 -26.75 -23.28 27.91
CA ALA A 537 -26.03 -24.56 27.93
C ALA A 537 -24.84 -24.58 26.94
N TYR A 538 -24.98 -23.98 25.76
CA TYR A 538 -23.85 -23.80 24.83
C TYR A 538 -22.81 -22.78 25.35
N ALA A 539 -23.25 -21.78 26.12
CA ALA A 539 -22.36 -20.85 26.83
C ALA A 539 -21.63 -21.50 28.03
N GLN A 540 -22.03 -22.72 28.45
CA GLN A 540 -21.44 -23.47 29.57
C GLN A 540 -20.83 -24.79 29.09
N GLY A 541 -20.08 -24.70 27.98
CA GLY A 541 -19.21 -25.72 27.43
C GLY A 541 -19.73 -27.17 27.42
N SER A 542 -20.31 -27.57 26.31
CA SER A 542 -20.19 -28.97 25.93
C SER A 542 -18.78 -29.21 25.39
N PRO A 543 -18.20 -30.42 25.51
CA PRO A 543 -16.98 -30.77 24.79
C PRO A 543 -17.18 -30.44 23.31
N GLY A 544 -16.26 -29.69 22.70
CA GLY A 544 -16.42 -29.18 21.34
C GLY A 544 -16.91 -30.24 20.35
N THR A 545 -17.71 -29.85 19.36
CA THR A 545 -18.25 -30.78 18.37
C THR A 545 -17.12 -31.49 17.62
N LYS A 546 -17.06 -32.82 17.73
CA LYS A 546 -16.11 -33.64 16.97
C LYS A 546 -16.60 -33.89 15.55
N TYR A 547 -15.81 -33.49 14.55
CA TYR A 547 -16.04 -33.79 13.14
C TYR A 547 -15.66 -35.25 12.86
N ARG A 548 -16.66 -36.13 12.74
CA ARG A 548 -16.45 -37.60 12.81
C ARG A 548 -15.91 -38.19 11.51
N GLU A 549 -16.36 -37.66 10.38
CA GLU A 549 -16.04 -38.19 9.05
C GLU A 549 -15.40 -37.09 8.16
N PRO A 550 -14.19 -36.61 8.50
CA PRO A 550 -13.57 -35.51 7.77
C PRO A 550 -13.13 -35.87 6.35
N GLY A 551 -13.04 -37.16 6.00
CA GLY A 551 -12.54 -37.64 4.71
C GLY A 551 -11.04 -37.42 4.46
N ARG A 552 -10.37 -36.68 5.35
CA ARG A 552 -8.93 -36.34 5.34
C ARG A 552 -8.46 -36.00 6.75
N THR A 553 -7.15 -36.06 6.98
CA THR A 553 -6.54 -35.67 8.26
C THR A 553 -6.55 -34.15 8.44
N PHE A 554 -6.42 -33.68 9.69
CA PHE A 554 -6.20 -32.27 9.99
C PHE A 554 -5.01 -31.70 9.21
N TYR A 555 -3.88 -32.42 9.19
CA TYR A 555 -2.67 -32.03 8.45
C TYR A 555 -2.96 -31.72 6.98
N HIS A 556 -3.69 -32.62 6.30
CA HIS A 556 -3.99 -32.43 4.88
C HIS A 556 -4.96 -31.26 4.69
N TRP A 557 -6.00 -31.15 5.52
CA TRP A 557 -6.98 -30.08 5.42
C TRP A 557 -6.35 -28.71 5.63
N VAL A 558 -5.54 -28.53 6.69
CA VAL A 558 -4.96 -27.23 7.04
C VAL A 558 -3.93 -26.76 6.02
N ARG A 559 -3.18 -27.66 5.38
CA ARG A 559 -2.18 -27.32 4.33
C ARG A 559 -2.74 -27.25 2.90
N SER A 560 -4.00 -27.60 2.69
CA SER A 560 -4.66 -27.51 1.38
C SER A 560 -5.89 -26.64 1.49
N THR A 561 -7.10 -27.21 1.51
CA THR A 561 -8.37 -26.47 1.52
C THR A 561 -8.37 -25.30 2.47
N SER A 562 -7.86 -25.42 3.69
CA SER A 562 -7.92 -24.33 4.64
C SER A 562 -6.86 -23.25 4.43
N ALA A 563 -5.63 -23.61 4.06
CA ALA A 563 -4.58 -22.66 3.70
C ALA A 563 -4.90 -21.96 2.36
N ASP A 564 -5.43 -22.70 1.39
CA ASP A 564 -5.84 -22.20 0.08
C ASP A 564 -7.09 -21.32 0.16
N HIS A 565 -7.96 -21.57 1.16
CA HIS A 565 -9.08 -20.68 1.51
C HIS A 565 -8.59 -19.35 2.11
N THR A 566 -7.37 -19.32 2.68
CA THR A 566 -6.78 -18.01 2.97
C THR A 566 -6.43 -17.34 1.66
N SER A 567 -6.66 -16.04 1.54
CA SER A 567 -6.24 -15.29 0.36
C SER A 567 -4.70 -15.17 0.21
N CYS A 568 -3.91 -15.72 1.15
CA CYS A 568 -2.46 -15.61 1.20
C CYS A 568 -1.76 -16.10 -0.07
N PRO A 569 -1.99 -17.33 -0.60
CA PRO A 569 -1.20 -17.84 -1.72
C PRO A 569 -1.32 -16.99 -2.99
N PHE A 570 -2.53 -16.68 -3.42
CA PHE A 570 -2.70 -15.87 -4.63
C PHE A 570 -2.29 -14.41 -4.41
N SER A 571 -2.51 -13.86 -3.21
CA SER A 571 -2.07 -12.50 -2.87
C SER A 571 -0.55 -12.38 -2.87
N PHE A 572 0.17 -13.43 -2.47
CA PHE A 572 1.63 -13.49 -2.55
C PHE A 572 2.12 -13.42 -4.01
N VAL A 573 1.49 -14.18 -4.90
CA VAL A 573 1.83 -14.15 -6.32
C VAL A 573 1.48 -12.80 -6.95
N PHE A 574 0.34 -12.21 -6.59
CA PHE A 574 -0.04 -10.86 -7.05
C PHE A 574 0.96 -9.80 -6.56
N PHE A 575 1.38 -9.87 -5.31
CA PHE A 575 2.41 -9.00 -4.75
C PHE A 575 3.72 -9.12 -5.52
N ASN A 576 4.14 -10.33 -5.88
CA ASN A 576 5.32 -10.54 -6.72
C ASN A 576 5.17 -9.88 -8.11
N CYS A 577 3.98 -9.88 -8.71
CA CYS A 577 3.71 -9.13 -9.95
C CYS A 577 3.89 -7.61 -9.75
N LEU A 578 3.41 -7.06 -8.62
CA LEU A 578 3.57 -5.64 -8.30
C LEU A 578 5.05 -5.25 -8.13
N VAL A 579 5.81 -6.05 -7.38
CA VAL A 579 7.25 -5.85 -7.16
C VAL A 579 8.01 -5.96 -8.47
N HIS A 580 7.70 -6.96 -9.31
CA HIS A 580 8.29 -7.11 -10.64
C HIS A 580 8.03 -5.87 -11.52
N ALA A 581 6.79 -5.40 -11.59
CA ALA A 581 6.44 -4.22 -12.39
C ALA A 581 7.11 -2.95 -11.88
N ALA A 582 7.26 -2.79 -10.56
CA ALA A 582 7.97 -1.66 -9.96
C ALA A 582 9.47 -1.68 -10.31
N ALA A 583 10.12 -2.85 -10.20
CA ALA A 583 11.53 -3.03 -10.54
C ALA A 583 11.81 -2.84 -12.04
N ALA A 584 10.93 -3.32 -12.92
CA ALA A 584 11.05 -3.12 -14.36
C ALA A 584 10.93 -1.63 -14.75
N ALA A 585 10.13 -0.86 -14.01
CA ALA A 585 9.95 0.57 -14.28
C ALA A 585 11.12 1.45 -13.81
N SER A 586 11.95 0.98 -12.86
CA SER A 586 13.08 1.75 -12.35
C SER A 586 14.34 1.62 -13.21
N SER A 587 14.56 0.47 -13.87
CA SER A 587 15.71 0.22 -14.74
C SER A 587 15.66 0.97 -16.08
N ASP A 588 16.70 1.74 -16.40
CA ASP A 588 16.91 2.30 -17.73
C ASP A 588 17.32 1.20 -18.73
N THR A 589 16.65 1.18 -19.88
CA THR A 589 16.85 0.28 -21.01
C THR A 589 18.30 0.28 -21.52
N SER A 590 19.12 -0.66 -21.04
CA SER A 590 20.30 -1.17 -21.77
C SER A 590 20.81 -2.54 -21.32
N GLN A 591 20.20 -3.20 -20.32
CA GLN A 591 20.47 -4.61 -20.00
C GLN A 591 19.18 -5.41 -20.03
N THR A 592 18.99 -6.19 -21.10
CA THR A 592 17.84 -7.06 -21.35
C THR A 592 17.86 -8.34 -20.50
N ASN A 593 18.22 -8.25 -19.23
CA ASN A 593 18.09 -9.35 -18.27
C ASN A 593 17.44 -8.78 -16.99
N HIS A 594 16.16 -8.43 -17.04
CA HIS A 594 15.36 -8.43 -15.82
C HIS A 594 15.32 -9.90 -15.38
N GLY A 595 16.17 -10.27 -14.42
CA GLY A 595 16.13 -11.59 -13.83
C GLY A 595 14.71 -11.85 -13.37
N ASP A 596 14.11 -12.95 -13.81
CA ASP A 596 12.80 -13.38 -13.37
C ASP A 596 12.79 -13.36 -11.82
N ILE A 597 11.81 -12.70 -11.19
CA ILE A 597 11.79 -12.65 -9.72
C ILE A 597 11.68 -14.09 -9.23
N LEU A 598 12.60 -14.51 -8.36
CA LEU A 598 12.70 -15.88 -7.86
C LEU A 598 12.97 -16.92 -8.98
N ALA A 599 13.68 -16.55 -10.05
CA ALA A 599 13.95 -17.39 -11.23
C ALA A 599 14.54 -18.78 -10.96
N SER A 600 15.39 -18.91 -9.93
CA SER A 600 16.10 -20.15 -9.68
C SER A 600 15.19 -21.19 -9.05
N ALA A 601 15.44 -22.47 -9.33
CA ALA A 601 14.69 -23.56 -8.70
C ALA A 601 14.71 -23.49 -7.17
N ARG A 602 15.83 -23.07 -6.57
CA ARG A 602 15.96 -22.91 -5.11
C ARG A 602 15.10 -21.78 -4.59
N THR A 603 15.24 -20.58 -5.16
CA THR A 603 14.51 -19.39 -4.73
C THR A 603 13.01 -19.55 -4.94
N ALA A 604 12.59 -20.15 -6.06
CA ALA A 604 11.18 -20.44 -6.33
C ALA A 604 10.60 -21.43 -5.30
N TYR A 605 11.32 -22.50 -5.01
CA TYR A 605 10.90 -23.51 -4.04
C TYR A 605 10.80 -22.94 -2.63
N LEU A 606 11.83 -22.22 -2.17
CA LEU A 606 11.86 -21.64 -0.83
C LEU A 606 10.80 -20.55 -0.64
N ALA A 607 10.55 -19.72 -1.65
CA ALA A 607 9.49 -18.71 -1.58
C ALA A 607 8.10 -19.35 -1.52
N GLU A 608 7.87 -20.43 -2.25
CA GLU A 608 6.62 -21.19 -2.17
C GLU A 608 6.46 -21.90 -0.83
N ASP A 609 7.53 -22.51 -0.31
CA ASP A 609 7.55 -23.15 1.00
C ASP A 609 7.23 -22.16 2.12
N ALA A 610 7.86 -20.96 2.09
CA ALA A 610 7.54 -19.87 2.99
C ALA A 610 6.07 -19.45 2.89
N CYS A 611 5.55 -19.25 1.67
CA CYS A 611 4.15 -18.88 1.45
C CYS A 611 3.17 -19.95 1.98
N ARG A 612 3.48 -21.24 1.83
CA ARG A 612 2.62 -22.35 2.28
C ARG A 612 2.62 -22.49 3.81
N HIS A 613 3.77 -22.29 4.46
CA HIS A 613 3.85 -22.19 5.91
C HIS A 613 3.04 -20.99 6.43
N LEU A 614 3.18 -19.82 5.81
CA LEU A 614 2.45 -18.61 6.16
C LEU A 614 0.93 -18.79 6.03
N ALA A 615 0.45 -19.34 4.92
CA ALA A 615 -0.99 -19.59 4.71
C ALA A 615 -1.58 -20.54 5.77
N SER A 616 -0.83 -21.60 6.12
CA SER A 616 -1.24 -22.53 7.19
C SER A 616 -1.28 -21.84 8.55
N LEU A 617 -0.28 -20.99 8.84
CA LEU A 617 -0.20 -20.20 10.07
C LEU A 617 -1.39 -19.24 10.20
N CYS A 618 -1.73 -18.52 9.12
CA CYS A 618 -2.88 -17.61 9.07
C CYS A 618 -4.18 -18.33 9.41
N ARG A 619 -4.39 -19.53 8.84
CA ARG A 619 -5.59 -20.30 9.15
C ARG A 619 -5.63 -20.67 10.63
N MET A 620 -4.55 -21.19 11.18
CA MET A 620 -4.52 -21.64 12.57
C MET A 620 -4.77 -20.46 13.54
N TYR A 621 -4.19 -19.29 13.27
CA TYR A 621 -4.45 -18.09 14.08
C TYR A 621 -5.88 -17.59 13.99
N ASN A 622 -6.47 -17.59 12.79
CA ASN A 622 -7.89 -17.28 12.62
C ASN A 622 -8.74 -18.26 13.45
N ASP A 623 -8.51 -19.57 13.30
CA ASP A 623 -9.24 -20.62 14.02
C ASP A 623 -9.10 -20.51 15.55
N ILE A 624 -7.92 -20.17 16.07
CA ILE A 624 -7.70 -19.96 17.52
C ILE A 624 -8.56 -18.80 18.05
N GLY A 625 -8.60 -17.69 17.29
CA GLY A 625 -9.38 -16.50 17.61
C GLY A 625 -10.89 -16.74 17.51
N SER A 626 -11.32 -17.53 16.52
CA SER A 626 -12.73 -17.70 16.15
C SER A 626 -13.46 -18.87 16.79
N VAL A 627 -12.80 -19.74 17.59
CA VAL A 627 -13.43 -20.96 18.17
C VAL A 627 -14.85 -20.75 18.70
N ALA A 628 -15.11 -19.64 19.41
CA ALA A 628 -16.43 -19.36 19.96
C ALA A 628 -17.45 -18.96 18.87
N ARG A 629 -17.04 -18.08 17.94
CA ARG A 629 -17.88 -17.66 16.82
C ARG A 629 -18.21 -18.85 15.92
N ASP A 630 -17.21 -19.63 15.55
CA ASP A 630 -17.40 -20.77 14.64
C ASP A 630 -18.30 -21.85 15.26
N ALA A 631 -18.24 -22.02 16.59
CA ALA A 631 -19.17 -22.88 17.32
C ALA A 631 -20.62 -22.37 17.24
N ASP A 632 -20.83 -21.06 17.42
CA ASP A 632 -22.15 -20.42 17.30
C ASP A 632 -22.71 -20.53 15.86
N GLU A 633 -21.86 -20.30 14.86
CA GLU A 633 -22.19 -20.32 13.42
C GLU A 633 -22.21 -21.75 12.84
N ARG A 634 -21.83 -22.75 13.64
CA ARG A 634 -21.65 -24.14 13.22
C ARG A 634 -20.75 -24.25 11.98
N ALA A 635 -19.70 -23.43 11.96
CA ALA A 635 -18.62 -23.46 10.97
C ALA A 635 -17.53 -24.44 11.43
N LEU A 636 -16.86 -25.07 10.47
CA LEU A 636 -15.77 -25.99 10.74
C LEU A 636 -14.53 -25.19 11.16
N ASN A 637 -14.01 -25.54 12.34
CA ASN A 637 -12.79 -25.02 12.91
C ASN A 637 -11.74 -26.14 13.04
N SER A 638 -10.46 -25.79 13.00
CA SER A 638 -9.34 -26.71 13.28
C SER A 638 -9.58 -27.60 14.50
N VAL A 639 -10.11 -27.05 15.60
CA VAL A 639 -10.31 -27.80 16.85
C VAL A 639 -11.40 -28.86 16.79
N ASN A 640 -12.22 -28.91 15.72
CA ASN A 640 -13.23 -29.94 15.52
C ASN A 640 -12.65 -31.26 14.99
N PHE A 641 -11.41 -31.26 14.48
CA PHE A 641 -10.81 -32.45 13.90
C PHE A 641 -10.54 -33.55 14.96
N PRO A 642 -10.73 -34.84 14.64
CA PRO A 642 -10.58 -35.95 15.59
C PRO A 642 -9.26 -35.97 16.36
N GLU A 643 -8.18 -35.51 15.75
CA GLU A 643 -6.83 -35.43 16.30
C GLU A 643 -6.77 -34.60 17.60
N PHE A 644 -7.65 -33.60 17.76
CA PHE A 644 -7.70 -32.75 18.96
C PHE A 644 -8.47 -33.38 20.14
N PHE A 645 -9.12 -34.53 19.94
CA PHE A 645 -9.96 -35.18 20.97
C PHE A 645 -9.23 -36.27 21.77
N PHE A 646 -7.98 -36.60 21.42
CA PHE A 646 -7.26 -37.75 21.98
C PHE A 646 -7.02 -37.68 23.51
N ARG A 647 -6.86 -36.47 24.08
CA ARG A 647 -6.66 -36.28 25.53
C ARG A 647 -7.96 -36.12 26.32
N VAL A 648 -9.02 -35.62 25.68
CA VAL A 648 -10.33 -35.34 26.31
C VAL A 648 -10.99 -36.65 26.77
N ASP A 649 -10.85 -37.71 25.98
CA ASP A 649 -11.41 -39.05 26.30
C ASP A 649 -10.74 -39.72 27.52
N ARG A 650 -9.59 -39.22 28.00
CA ARG A 650 -8.87 -39.80 29.16
C ARG A 650 -9.17 -39.10 30.50
N THR A 651 -9.76 -37.92 30.48
CA THR A 651 -10.08 -37.12 31.68
C THR A 651 -11.53 -36.65 31.60
N ALA A 652 -12.48 -37.58 31.65
CA ALA A 652 -13.93 -37.33 31.58
C ALA A 652 -14.51 -36.52 32.76
N THR A 653 -13.67 -35.91 33.60
CA THR A 653 -14.05 -35.08 34.76
C THR A 653 -13.61 -33.62 34.66
N ALA A 654 -12.99 -33.21 33.54
CA ALA A 654 -12.50 -31.84 33.35
C ALA A 654 -13.63 -30.88 32.96
N ALA A 655 -13.58 -29.65 33.50
CA ALA A 655 -14.56 -28.62 33.20
C ALA A 655 -14.47 -28.20 31.72
N PRO A 656 -15.59 -27.85 31.07
CA PRO A 656 -15.61 -27.60 29.62
C PRO A 656 -14.70 -26.49 29.11
N SER A 657 -14.51 -25.42 29.89
CA SER A 657 -13.57 -24.34 29.56
C SER A 657 -12.15 -24.87 29.41
N THR A 658 -11.75 -25.84 30.25
CA THR A 658 -10.40 -26.44 30.21
C THR A 658 -10.17 -27.31 28.97
N VAL A 659 -11.23 -27.81 28.32
CA VAL A 659 -11.13 -28.62 27.09
C VAL A 659 -10.87 -27.72 25.87
N HIS A 660 -11.59 -26.60 25.75
CA HIS A 660 -11.34 -25.62 24.69
C HIS A 660 -9.97 -24.96 24.84
N ASP A 661 -9.57 -24.63 26.07
CA ASP A 661 -8.23 -24.08 26.35
C ASP A 661 -7.13 -25.08 25.98
N SER A 662 -7.34 -26.38 26.23
CA SER A 662 -6.41 -27.43 25.82
C SER A 662 -6.32 -27.59 24.30
N ALA A 663 -7.44 -27.58 23.57
CA ALA A 663 -7.42 -27.72 22.11
C ALA A 663 -6.78 -26.49 21.43
N LYS A 664 -7.07 -25.28 21.94
CA LYS A 664 -6.38 -24.05 21.52
C LYS A 664 -4.88 -24.10 21.77
N ALA A 665 -4.45 -24.62 22.92
CA ALA A 665 -3.04 -24.76 23.24
C ALA A 665 -2.32 -25.75 22.30
N GLU A 666 -2.94 -26.88 21.97
CA GLU A 666 -2.39 -27.82 20.98
C GLU A 666 -2.33 -27.20 19.58
N LEU A 667 -3.38 -26.48 19.15
CA LEU A 667 -3.39 -25.77 17.86
C LEU A 667 -2.32 -24.68 17.81
N MET A 668 -2.14 -23.91 18.89
CA MET A 668 -1.08 -22.90 19.00
C MET A 668 0.31 -23.53 18.92
N TRP A 669 0.52 -24.71 19.49
CA TRP A 669 1.78 -25.43 19.36
C TRP A 669 2.08 -25.82 17.90
N ILE A 670 1.06 -26.24 17.15
CA ILE A 670 1.19 -26.56 15.71
C ILE A 670 1.42 -25.28 14.90
N ALA A 671 0.73 -24.18 15.22
CA ALA A 671 0.98 -22.87 14.61
C ALA A 671 2.45 -22.44 14.79
N GLU A 672 2.99 -22.59 15.99
CA GLU A 672 4.39 -22.31 16.28
C GLU A 672 5.36 -23.26 15.56
N TYR A 673 4.93 -24.48 15.21
CA TYR A 673 5.68 -25.35 14.31
C TYR A 673 5.73 -24.80 12.88
N GLU A 674 4.60 -24.34 12.34
CA GLU A 674 4.56 -23.70 11.01
C GLU A 674 5.39 -22.40 10.97
N ARG A 675 5.37 -21.61 12.04
CA ARG A 675 6.21 -20.40 12.17
C ARG A 675 7.70 -20.71 12.04
N ARG A 676 8.20 -21.75 12.72
CA ARG A 676 9.59 -22.18 12.58
C ARG A 676 9.94 -22.62 11.15
N GLY A 677 8.98 -23.23 10.45
CA GLY A 677 9.13 -23.57 9.03
C GLY A 677 9.28 -22.33 8.15
N LEU A 678 8.39 -21.35 8.34
CA LEU A 678 8.45 -20.04 7.67
C LEU A 678 9.78 -19.33 7.92
N GLU A 679 10.23 -19.24 9.17
CA GLU A 679 11.50 -18.60 9.53
C GLU A 679 12.71 -19.29 8.88
N MET A 680 12.71 -20.62 8.84
CA MET A 680 13.77 -21.38 8.17
C MET A 680 13.77 -21.15 6.66
N ALA A 681 12.61 -21.23 6.01
CA ALA A 681 12.48 -20.99 4.57
C ALA A 681 12.95 -19.58 4.21
N MET A 682 12.56 -18.57 5.00
CA MET A 682 12.97 -17.18 4.80
C MET A 682 14.46 -16.96 5.00
N LYS A 683 15.05 -17.60 6.01
CA LYS A 683 16.49 -17.53 6.24
C LYS A 683 17.27 -18.11 5.05
N LEU A 684 16.89 -19.30 4.57
CA LEU A 684 17.53 -19.93 3.42
C LEU A 684 17.32 -19.11 2.14
N LEU A 685 16.15 -18.47 2.01
CA LEU A 685 15.86 -17.59 0.88
C LEU A 685 16.73 -16.33 0.90
N GLU A 686 16.96 -15.72 2.06
CA GLU A 686 17.90 -14.60 2.23
C GLU A 686 19.34 -15.04 1.91
N GLU A 687 19.74 -16.25 2.27
CA GLU A 687 21.07 -16.79 1.93
C GLU A 687 21.26 -16.94 0.41
N GLU A 688 20.21 -17.30 -0.32
CA GLU A 688 20.25 -17.46 -1.79
C GLU A 688 20.10 -16.13 -2.55
N LEU A 689 19.27 -15.19 -2.07
CA LEU A 689 19.02 -13.89 -2.71
C LEU A 689 19.99 -12.78 -2.28
N GLY A 690 20.57 -12.91 -1.09
CA GLY A 690 21.24 -11.83 -0.39
C GLY A 690 20.28 -10.79 0.19
N ARG A 691 20.85 -9.85 0.95
CA ARG A 691 20.10 -8.69 1.46
C ARG A 691 19.86 -7.70 0.32
N GLY A 692 18.60 -7.33 0.11
CA GLY A 692 18.22 -6.37 -0.92
C GLY A 692 16.75 -6.01 -0.89
N GLU A 693 16.33 -5.18 -1.85
CA GLU A 693 14.96 -4.66 -1.96
C GLU A 693 13.92 -5.79 -2.07
N LEU A 694 14.20 -6.83 -2.86
CA LEU A 694 13.31 -7.99 -2.99
C LEU A 694 13.11 -8.70 -1.64
N MET A 695 14.19 -8.91 -0.88
CA MET A 695 14.09 -9.56 0.42
C MET A 695 13.29 -8.70 1.42
N GLY A 696 13.51 -7.38 1.40
CA GLY A 696 12.72 -6.43 2.19
C GLY A 696 11.23 -6.41 1.79
N ALA A 697 10.91 -6.59 0.51
CA ALA A 697 9.53 -6.69 0.04
C ALA A 697 8.86 -7.99 0.51
N LEU A 698 9.58 -9.12 0.48
CA LEU A 698 9.06 -10.40 0.97
C LEU A 698 8.81 -10.39 2.47
N HIS A 699 9.73 -9.82 3.26
CA HIS A 699 9.53 -9.61 4.70
C HIS A 699 8.31 -8.75 5.00
N LEU A 700 8.12 -7.66 4.24
CA LEU A 700 6.93 -6.83 4.37
C LEU A 700 5.64 -7.64 4.17
N PHE A 701 5.55 -8.45 3.11
CA PHE A 701 4.36 -9.27 2.85
C PHE A 701 4.10 -10.24 4.02
N ILE A 702 5.13 -10.95 4.46
CA ILE A 702 5.03 -11.91 5.56
C ILE A 702 4.56 -11.24 6.85
N ASP A 703 5.15 -10.10 7.21
CA ASP A 703 4.83 -9.41 8.44
C ASP A 703 3.42 -8.81 8.42
N VAL A 704 2.96 -8.31 7.27
CA VAL A 704 1.57 -7.88 7.06
C VAL A 704 0.61 -9.04 7.33
N THR A 705 0.87 -10.18 6.69
CA THR A 705 0.02 -11.35 6.77
C THR A 705 0.04 -12.01 8.16
N ASP A 706 1.21 -12.06 8.80
CA ASP A 706 1.36 -12.55 10.18
C ASP A 706 0.69 -11.61 11.19
N LEU A 707 0.77 -10.29 10.98
CA LEU A 707 0.14 -9.30 11.86
C LEU A 707 -1.38 -9.45 11.91
N TYR A 708 -2.04 -9.70 10.76
CA TYR A 708 -3.47 -10.02 10.76
C TYR A 708 -3.79 -11.22 11.66
N GLY A 709 -3.01 -12.29 11.56
CA GLY A 709 -3.16 -13.46 12.42
C GLY A 709 -2.95 -13.16 13.90
N GLN A 710 -1.93 -12.37 14.25
CA GLN A 710 -1.71 -11.91 15.63
C GLN A 710 -2.88 -11.07 16.16
N ILE A 711 -3.50 -10.23 15.30
CA ILE A 711 -4.69 -9.46 15.65
C ILE A 711 -5.86 -10.40 15.96
N TYR A 712 -6.15 -11.41 15.13
CA TYR A 712 -7.22 -12.39 15.36
C TYR A 712 -7.05 -13.14 16.70
N VAL A 713 -5.82 -13.44 17.09
CA VAL A 713 -5.54 -14.09 18.39
C VAL A 713 -5.84 -13.16 19.56
N LEU A 714 -5.62 -11.85 19.41
CA LEU A 714 -5.85 -10.85 20.47
C LEU A 714 -7.32 -10.41 20.57
N GLU A 715 -7.99 -10.24 19.44
CA GLU A 715 -9.38 -9.80 19.35
C GLU A 715 -10.02 -10.47 18.13
N ASP A 716 -11.18 -11.10 18.32
CA ASP A 716 -11.95 -11.57 17.17
C ASP A 716 -12.52 -10.37 16.41
N VAL A 717 -11.92 -10.10 15.23
CA VAL A 717 -12.31 -9.02 14.33
C VAL A 717 -13.21 -9.48 13.18
N GLY A 718 -13.60 -10.76 13.14
CA GLY A 718 -14.50 -11.28 12.10
C GLY A 718 -15.94 -10.78 12.25
N THR A 719 -16.64 -10.68 11.12
CA THR A 719 -18.07 -10.31 11.10
C THR A 719 -18.90 -11.54 11.47
N ARG A 720 -19.77 -11.41 12.48
CA ARG A 720 -20.70 -12.48 12.84
C ARG A 720 -21.78 -12.63 11.76
N THR A 721 -21.94 -13.83 11.24
CA THR A 721 -23.07 -14.16 10.38
C THR A 721 -24.29 -14.48 11.26
N GLN A 722 -25.30 -13.60 11.24
CA GLN A 722 -26.59 -13.83 11.91
C GLN A 722 -27.61 -14.45 10.95
#